data_AF-A0A9D1T0L3-F1
#
_entry.id   AF-A0A9D1T0L3-F1
#
_cell.length_a   1.000
_cell.length_b   1.000
_cell.length_c   1.000
_cell.angle_alpha   90.00
_cell.angle_beta   90.00
_cell.angle_gamma   90.00
#
_symmetry.space_group_name_H-M   'P 1'
#
loop_
_entity.id
_entity.type
_entity.pdbx_description
1 polymer ?
#
loop_
_entity_poly.entity_id
_entity_poly.type
_entity_poly.pdbx_seq_one_letter_code
_entity_poly.pdbx_strand_id
1 'polypeptide(L)'
;MFGKSVDDIALQFISQWENQGLSLPASNTIVGWNYPTNPWTQHNIGIRELEESDRVHISFEYARESGTSSAYMQFRTYTNTGGSKVKQDNSFFSIRSTSSTSEKVSIFGETVDMAFGTWHQFDYIIYPKYNTGTAEEPVYAVAADLYFDGECLAEKKIIYTGMYLTGIDGVRVTFDPRKVGDSYPLTNTYVDNYSHKVFTADDPAPVITKTELTHTDATLNSYIDNENRRIDYYGQTVDEMLDGLQFPAGATAKVVDKSGQEVAGTEPLLDCYVQITKSYGDGYYGGHDYYSVRNMRRLLTGSSMVEIDFDTNTIPDVYLYTMVGALLDSLTLEEGATAKVVDASGSDVDRSADIADGMKIVVTKDTESETYTFGTVHGKAVDLDFDGWSNKYYYGGPTNNYNGTWFGGSPLKDDAGVNPEDVAYVEYVEEPGRGTVMHVYSNSDYTRDYNHINIFCNTPTSAELGTKFVMEMSAKVGAESTISSQVKYTTKSDPSTSNFLNPIRFTDRQITVMNTIVKEDCVQGNWYDVKAYCDTETGRLVVFVDGEEVFDGTNTVVQNFNAFTDTRVIQHFCGKDQIRESWVDDFRIYGVGGLTDSFLATMDTKLVSEVLTIEGSYINGYTGMNAQQLLDAVTVSQGATKTVYASDGQSVVTGDTPVEQGMIVTVVSPGGSDRKNYILNVADAIIGDITYKSNGVMTNGKFATGTFEASVSLINYMASGTPLALVIAQYEDNELIKIAVEEATVTQKGEATVTASMDVEKSDGTTMSVMLLDGLSNIRPLKKAVKLTPFSSDSIETVSLLYPGYVSKAVTFSYDDLNPTQDRRFIEILNENGLKATFNLKTANFINKPESVQQSYVEMYQGHEVANHTRNHLQLRETDPSSPDYLTLQECEDEILNGQNDIAERFGVVPEGLVWPFSTPDGRSDYNELLAYIRTLGVKYIRPVYTTYNFNLPTDWYDWRPTCHHDSANNYLDSFLALPNEGVENVEDLKLFYIWGHTYEFDESREPENTGKLRWDGIEELCQKLGEADDIWSATNLEIYNYVEALKQLQVDKETNLVTNPTDVALYIQINGINTMVPAHGVAGL
;
A
#
# COMPACT_ATOMS: atom_id res chain seq x y z
N MET A 1 3.78 -4.25 20.16
CA MET A 1 4.20 -3.24 21.15
C MET A 1 3.53 -3.57 22.47
N PHE A 2 4.31 -3.78 23.54
CA PHE A 2 3.86 -4.15 24.88
C PHE A 2 4.24 -3.02 25.86
N GLY A 3 3.33 -2.59 26.75
CA GLY A 3 3.70 -2.04 28.06
C GLY A 3 3.69 -0.51 28.32
N LYS A 4 2.86 0.31 27.66
CA LYS A 4 2.59 1.69 28.12
C LYS A 4 1.12 1.86 28.55
N SER A 5 0.89 2.74 29.52
CA SER A 5 -0.43 2.97 30.14
C SER A 5 -1.41 3.56 29.12
N VAL A 6 -2.73 3.39 29.35
CA VAL A 6 -3.80 4.01 28.52
C VAL A 6 -3.68 5.54 28.51
N ASP A 7 -2.91 6.10 29.47
CA ASP A 7 -2.74 7.53 29.66
C ASP A 7 -1.51 8.10 28.96
N ASP A 8 -0.58 7.23 28.52
CA ASP A 8 0.64 7.60 27.80
C ASP A 8 0.65 6.90 26.42
N ILE A 9 -0.35 7.22 25.58
CA ILE A 9 -0.44 6.71 24.20
C ILE A 9 0.56 7.47 23.31
N ALA A 10 1.84 7.28 23.63
CA ALA A 10 2.94 7.47 22.70
C ALA A 10 2.94 6.34 21.69
N LEU A 11 2.34 6.58 20.52
CA LEU A 11 2.44 5.72 19.34
C LEU A 11 3.82 5.95 18.67
N GLN A 12 4.87 5.54 19.38
CA GLN A 12 6.22 5.64 18.85
C GLN A 12 6.44 4.55 17.78
N PHE A 13 6.22 4.90 16.51
CA PHE A 13 6.50 4.04 15.36
C PHE A 13 7.96 4.17 14.94
N ILE A 14 8.84 3.32 15.49
CA ILE A 14 10.22 3.21 15.00
C ILE A 14 10.25 2.13 13.91
N SER A 15 10.37 2.53 12.64
CA SER A 15 10.62 1.60 11.54
C SER A 15 12.12 1.46 11.29
N GLN A 16 12.79 0.54 12.00
CA GLN A 16 14.16 0.14 11.68
C GLN A 16 14.14 -1.13 10.85
N TRP A 17 14.23 -0.98 9.52
CA TRP A 17 14.23 -2.10 8.59
C TRP A 17 15.60 -2.78 8.42
N GLU A 18 16.72 -2.11 8.77
CA GLU A 18 18.06 -2.60 8.41
C GLU A 18 18.81 -3.44 9.47
N ASN A 19 18.27 -3.69 10.67
CA ASN A 19 19.01 -4.44 11.71
C ASN A 19 18.49 -5.85 12.03
N GLN A 20 17.53 -6.39 11.28
CA GLN A 20 17.26 -7.83 11.28
C GLN A 20 17.91 -8.40 10.03
N GLY A 21 18.96 -9.21 10.18
CA GLY A 21 19.72 -9.84 9.08
C GLY A 21 18.90 -10.83 8.23
N LEU A 22 17.84 -10.35 7.59
CA LEU A 22 17.01 -11.04 6.60
C LEU A 22 17.52 -10.65 5.22
N SER A 23 18.16 -11.60 4.53
CA SER A 23 18.43 -11.48 3.10
C SER A 23 17.13 -11.67 2.32
N LEU A 24 16.65 -10.63 1.63
CA LEU A 24 15.58 -10.75 0.64
C LEU A 24 16.17 -11.23 -0.71
N PRO A 25 15.60 -12.26 -1.37
CA PRO A 25 15.91 -12.59 -2.75
C PRO A 25 15.42 -11.47 -3.69
N ALA A 26 16.18 -11.20 -4.75
CA ALA A 26 16.04 -10.05 -5.64
C ALA A 26 14.78 -10.00 -6.56
N SER A 27 13.71 -10.74 -6.26
CA SER A 27 12.51 -10.73 -7.11
C SER A 27 11.26 -11.13 -6.35
N ASN A 28 10.47 -10.12 -5.94
CA ASN A 28 9.00 -10.15 -5.98
C ASN A 28 8.46 -8.77 -5.59
N THR A 29 8.12 -7.97 -6.60
CA THR A 29 7.01 -7.02 -6.49
C THR A 29 5.74 -7.86 -6.35
N ILE A 30 5.26 -7.99 -5.11
CA ILE A 30 3.93 -8.52 -4.80
C ILE A 30 2.91 -7.59 -5.47
N VAL A 31 2.17 -8.08 -6.47
CA VAL A 31 0.95 -7.42 -6.97
C VAL A 31 -0.24 -8.14 -6.37
N GLY A 32 -0.95 -7.42 -5.50
CA GLY A 32 -2.04 -7.88 -4.67
C GLY A 32 -2.01 -7.08 -3.38
N TRP A 33 -3.14 -6.90 -2.74
CA TRP A 33 -3.29 -6.26 -1.42
C TRP A 33 -2.63 -7.06 -0.27
N ASN A 34 -1.41 -7.57 -0.45
CA ASN A 34 -0.58 -8.15 0.61
C ASN A 34 0.55 -7.17 0.95
N TYR A 35 0.19 -6.10 1.64
CA TYR A 35 1.15 -5.38 2.50
C TYR A 35 1.84 -6.42 3.41
N PRO A 36 3.17 -6.36 3.65
CA PRO A 36 3.68 -6.94 4.90
C PRO A 36 2.88 -6.23 5.99
N THR A 37 2.06 -7.00 6.73
CA THR A 37 1.12 -6.53 7.75
C THR A 37 1.52 -5.15 8.29
N ASN A 38 0.88 -4.08 7.78
CA ASN A 38 1.13 -2.73 8.32
C ASN A 38 0.97 -2.86 9.83
N PRO A 39 1.92 -2.39 10.66
CA PRO A 39 1.69 -2.39 12.09
C PRO A 39 0.46 -1.53 12.35
N TRP A 40 -0.67 -2.17 12.63
CA TRP A 40 -1.93 -1.52 12.94
C TRP A 40 -2.27 -1.81 14.39
N THR A 41 -2.68 -0.77 15.10
CA THR A 41 -3.29 -0.87 16.42
C THR A 41 -4.75 -0.48 16.27
N GLN A 42 -5.65 -1.38 16.67
CA GLN A 42 -7.09 -1.14 16.68
C GLN A 42 -7.53 -0.91 18.12
N HIS A 43 -8.04 0.29 18.40
CA HIS A 43 -8.61 0.65 19.68
C HIS A 43 -10.12 0.75 19.53
N ASN A 44 -10.85 -0.18 20.14
CA ASN A 44 -12.31 -0.15 20.14
C ASN A 44 -12.78 0.87 21.17
N ILE A 45 -13.40 1.95 20.71
CA ILE A 45 -13.84 3.07 21.55
C ILE A 45 -15.29 2.93 22.02
N GLY A 46 -15.90 1.78 21.74
CA GLY A 46 -17.26 1.43 22.14
C GLY A 46 -18.30 2.00 21.18
N ILE A 47 -19.35 1.22 20.89
CA ILE A 47 -20.42 1.64 19.97
C ILE A 47 -21.29 2.69 20.67
N ARG A 48 -21.08 3.97 20.31
CA ARG A 48 -22.06 5.02 20.60
C ARG A 48 -22.83 5.34 19.34
N GLU A 49 -24.15 5.24 19.39
CA GLU A 49 -25.00 5.83 18.34
C GLU A 49 -24.86 7.35 18.38
N LEU A 50 -24.60 7.95 17.22
CA LEU A 50 -24.37 9.38 17.08
C LEU A 50 -25.62 10.05 16.54
N GLU A 51 -26.05 11.09 17.24
CA GLU A 51 -27.17 11.93 16.86
C GLU A 51 -26.72 13.12 15.99
N GLU A 52 -27.66 13.80 15.34
CA GLU A 52 -27.35 14.94 14.45
C GLU A 52 -26.65 16.11 15.16
N SER A 53 -26.92 16.29 16.44
CA SER A 53 -26.30 17.31 17.30
C SER A 53 -24.96 16.90 17.89
N ASP A 54 -24.57 15.62 17.81
CA ASP A 54 -23.30 15.15 18.37
C ASP A 54 -22.12 15.63 17.53
N ARG A 55 -20.99 15.85 18.20
CA ARG A 55 -19.71 16.22 17.61
C ARG A 55 -18.65 15.30 18.17
N VAL A 56 -17.65 14.97 17.36
CA VAL A 56 -16.53 14.13 17.80
C VAL A 56 -15.25 14.93 17.62
N HIS A 57 -14.64 15.38 18.71
CA HIS A 57 -13.30 15.96 18.67
C HIS A 57 -12.28 14.84 18.73
N ILE A 58 -11.30 14.87 17.83
CA ILE A 58 -10.14 14.00 17.83
C ILE A 58 -8.90 14.86 17.67
N SER A 59 -7.88 14.62 18.51
CA SER A 59 -6.60 15.32 18.50
C SER A 59 -5.46 14.32 18.47
N PHE A 60 -4.36 14.61 17.77
CA PHE A 60 -3.11 13.85 17.85
C PHE A 60 -1.94 14.67 17.31
N GLU A 61 -0.72 14.27 17.66
CA GLU A 61 0.50 14.83 17.13
C GLU A 61 1.15 13.92 16.09
N TYR A 62 1.90 14.54 15.18
CA TYR A 62 2.58 13.87 14.09
C TYR A 62 3.94 14.54 13.81
N ALA A 63 5.03 13.76 13.86
CA ALA A 63 6.37 14.19 13.46
C ALA A 63 7.01 13.24 12.46
N ARG A 64 7.94 13.75 11.66
CA ARG A 64 8.65 12.97 10.63
C ARG A 64 10.11 13.41 10.55
N GLU A 65 11.07 12.53 10.82
CA GLU A 65 12.51 12.89 10.84
C GLU A 65 13.16 12.89 9.44
N SER A 66 12.72 12.06 8.49
CA SER A 66 13.18 12.04 7.08
C SER A 66 12.34 11.10 6.20
N GLY A 67 12.52 11.12 4.86
CA GLY A 67 12.06 10.08 3.89
C GLY A 67 10.53 10.02 3.64
N THR A 68 10.02 9.41 2.56
CA THR A 68 8.55 9.44 2.28
C THR A 68 7.77 8.58 3.25
N SER A 69 6.85 9.17 4.00
CA SER A 69 5.85 8.42 4.78
C SER A 69 4.43 8.84 4.45
N SER A 70 3.50 7.88 4.37
CA SER A 70 2.07 8.14 4.40
C SER A 70 1.49 7.55 5.67
N ALA A 71 0.78 8.35 6.45
CA ALA A 71 0.06 7.88 7.61
C ALA A 71 -1.43 7.98 7.34
N TYR A 72 -2.13 6.86 7.49
CA TYR A 72 -3.58 6.81 7.38
C TYR A 72 -4.15 6.44 8.74
N MET A 73 -5.16 7.15 9.21
CA MET A 73 -5.89 6.72 10.38
C MET A 73 -7.36 6.55 9.98
N GLN A 74 -7.82 5.32 10.17
CA GLN A 74 -9.11 4.82 9.74
C GLN A 74 -9.98 4.64 10.96
N PHE A 75 -11.26 5.00 10.88
CA PHE A 75 -12.21 4.69 11.94
C PHE A 75 -13.15 3.63 11.43
N ARG A 76 -13.38 2.65 12.28
CA ARG A 76 -14.45 1.70 12.09
C ARG A 76 -15.75 2.38 12.51
N THR A 77 -16.62 2.62 11.55
CA THR A 77 -17.82 3.42 11.75
C THR A 77 -19.04 2.72 11.17
N TYR A 78 -20.21 3.04 11.73
CA TYR A 78 -21.50 2.64 11.18
C TYR A 78 -22.05 3.81 10.37
N THR A 79 -22.04 3.69 9.04
CA THR A 79 -22.53 4.72 8.13
C THR A 79 -23.89 4.35 7.57
N ASN A 80 -24.73 5.33 7.30
CA ASN A 80 -26.01 5.13 6.61
C ASN A 80 -25.91 5.59 5.17
N THR A 81 -26.13 4.67 4.23
CA THR A 81 -26.15 4.92 2.78
C THR A 81 -27.58 4.74 2.28
N GLY A 82 -28.34 5.82 2.16
CA GLY A 82 -29.68 5.77 1.56
C GLY A 82 -30.69 4.87 2.30
N GLY A 83 -30.57 4.71 3.62
CA GLY A 83 -31.53 3.98 4.46
C GLY A 83 -31.04 2.64 5.01
N SER A 84 -29.86 2.17 4.62
CA SER A 84 -29.23 0.96 5.17
C SER A 84 -28.00 1.32 6.01
N LYS A 85 -27.96 0.85 7.27
CA LYS A 85 -26.78 0.98 8.14
C LYS A 85 -25.75 -0.09 7.76
N VAL A 86 -24.54 0.32 7.38
CA VAL A 86 -23.43 -0.58 7.01
C VAL A 86 -22.21 -0.25 7.88
N LYS A 87 -21.52 -1.28 8.37
CA LYS A 87 -20.27 -1.13 9.12
C LYS A 87 -19.10 -1.07 8.13
N GLN A 88 -18.29 -0.02 8.18
CA GLN A 88 -17.19 0.20 7.24
C GLN A 88 -15.98 0.86 7.92
N ASP A 89 -14.79 0.46 7.49
CA ASP A 89 -13.54 1.15 7.84
C ASP A 89 -13.40 2.37 6.92
N ASN A 90 -13.63 3.57 7.46
CA ASN A 90 -13.58 4.83 6.72
C ASN A 90 -12.32 5.60 7.12
N SER A 91 -11.56 6.04 6.13
CA SER A 91 -10.34 6.83 6.35
C SER A 91 -10.71 8.28 6.69
N PHE A 92 -10.98 8.56 7.97
CA PHE A 92 -11.26 9.93 8.43
C PHE A 92 -10.01 10.76 8.63
N PHE A 93 -8.80 10.16 8.64
CA PHE A 93 -7.54 10.89 8.50
C PHE A 93 -6.64 10.32 7.41
N SER A 94 -6.15 11.20 6.54
CA SER A 94 -5.16 10.86 5.51
C SER A 94 -4.10 11.95 5.49
N ILE A 95 -2.92 11.63 6.03
CA ILE A 95 -1.74 12.49 6.03
C ILE A 95 -0.76 11.91 4.99
N ARG A 96 -0.60 12.61 3.86
CA ARG A 96 0.24 12.14 2.75
C ARG A 96 1.43 13.07 2.54
N SER A 97 2.64 12.58 2.79
CA SER A 97 3.85 13.25 2.31
C SER A 97 3.88 13.25 0.78
N THR A 98 4.25 14.40 0.22
CA THR A 98 4.31 14.62 -1.23
C THR A 98 5.67 14.24 -1.85
N SER A 99 6.75 14.15 -1.05
CA SER A 99 8.05 13.60 -1.46
C SER A 99 8.97 13.26 -0.27
N SER A 100 10.04 12.47 -0.49
CA SER A 100 10.95 12.01 0.57
C SER A 100 11.79 13.12 1.20
N THR A 101 11.89 14.24 0.50
CA THR A 101 12.68 15.42 0.85
C THR A 101 11.79 16.66 1.02
N SER A 102 10.48 16.54 0.82
CA SER A 102 9.52 17.64 1.00
C SER A 102 8.91 17.61 2.39
N GLU A 103 8.92 18.78 3.02
CA GLU A 103 8.20 19.09 4.25
C GLU A 103 6.70 19.32 3.99
N LYS A 104 6.22 19.27 2.73
CA LYS A 104 4.79 19.45 2.42
C LYS A 104 3.99 18.18 2.58
N VAL A 105 2.92 18.26 3.34
CA VAL A 105 2.03 17.15 3.67
C VAL A 105 0.58 17.52 3.36
N SER A 106 -0.15 16.61 2.71
CA SER A 106 -1.56 16.81 2.39
C SER A 106 -2.49 16.12 3.39
N ILE A 107 -3.48 16.86 3.89
CA ILE A 107 -4.56 16.42 4.78
C ILE A 107 -5.91 16.77 4.14
N PHE A 108 -6.67 15.75 3.70
CA PHE A 108 -7.97 15.94 3.01
C PHE A 108 -7.97 16.94 1.85
N GLY A 109 -6.86 17.00 1.12
CA GLY A 109 -6.68 17.92 -0.01
C GLY A 109 -6.24 19.33 0.41
N GLU A 110 -6.22 19.65 1.71
CA GLU A 110 -5.47 20.79 2.23
C GLU A 110 -3.99 20.40 2.27
N THR A 111 -3.09 21.35 2.01
CA THR A 111 -1.64 21.13 2.07
C THR A 111 -1.07 22.01 3.17
N VAL A 112 -0.30 21.40 4.07
CA VAL A 112 0.41 22.11 5.12
C VAL A 112 1.90 21.85 5.00
N ASP A 113 2.68 22.84 5.42
CA ASP A 113 4.14 22.72 5.51
C ASP A 113 4.48 22.19 6.91
N MET A 114 5.33 21.17 6.97
CA MET A 114 5.56 20.34 8.14
C MET A 114 7.03 19.89 8.17
N ALA A 115 7.84 20.62 8.93
CA ALA A 115 9.29 20.52 8.85
C ALA A 115 9.84 19.19 9.39
N PHE A 116 10.92 18.68 8.79
CA PHE A 116 11.51 17.43 9.24
C PHE A 116 12.01 17.53 10.69
N GLY A 117 11.81 16.45 11.45
CA GLY A 117 12.06 16.32 12.87
C GLY A 117 11.09 17.10 13.77
N THR A 118 10.18 17.89 13.19
CA THR A 118 9.27 18.74 13.95
C THR A 118 7.94 18.03 14.20
N TRP A 119 7.42 18.17 15.41
CA TRP A 119 6.10 17.67 15.79
C TRP A 119 5.03 18.71 15.53
N HIS A 120 3.96 18.27 14.89
CA HIS A 120 2.82 19.10 14.54
C HIS A 120 1.51 18.49 15.07
N GLN A 121 0.64 19.34 15.59
CA GLN A 121 -0.64 18.95 16.18
C GLN A 121 -1.73 18.97 15.11
N PHE A 122 -2.60 17.97 15.14
CA PHE A 122 -3.78 17.87 14.30
C PHE A 122 -5.02 17.75 15.18
N ASP A 123 -6.01 18.60 14.93
CA ASP A 123 -7.31 18.52 15.60
C ASP A 123 -8.45 18.46 14.57
N TYR A 124 -9.44 17.62 14.85
CA TYR A 124 -10.60 17.41 13.99
C TYR A 124 -11.85 17.48 14.83
N ILE A 125 -12.79 18.37 14.49
CA ILE A 125 -14.14 18.37 15.05
C ILE A 125 -15.07 17.78 14.00
N ILE A 126 -15.43 16.51 14.16
CA ILE A 126 -16.25 15.78 13.21
C ILE A 126 -17.74 16.01 13.50
N TYR A 127 -18.45 16.33 12.44
CA TYR A 127 -19.90 16.44 12.33
C TYR A 127 -20.42 15.14 11.70
N PRO A 128 -20.91 14.20 12.51
CA PRO A 128 -21.27 12.86 12.05
C PRO A 128 -22.41 12.88 11.03
N LYS A 129 -23.36 13.82 11.21
CA LYS A 129 -24.49 14.02 10.30
C LYS A 129 -24.64 15.51 10.00
N TYR A 130 -24.00 15.94 8.93
CA TYR A 130 -24.01 17.32 8.47
C TYR A 130 -24.92 17.47 7.25
N ASN A 131 -25.96 18.30 7.34
CA ASN A 131 -26.86 18.56 6.22
C ASN A 131 -26.18 19.52 5.23
N THR A 132 -25.81 19.01 4.06
CA THR A 132 -25.28 19.78 2.92
C THR A 132 -26.38 20.20 1.93
N GLY A 133 -27.61 19.69 2.12
CA GLY A 133 -28.79 20.06 1.36
C GLY A 133 -29.60 21.18 2.03
N THR A 134 -30.76 21.49 1.47
CA THR A 134 -31.70 22.43 2.09
C THR A 134 -32.52 21.75 3.18
N ALA A 135 -33.24 22.52 4.02
CA ALA A 135 -34.10 21.94 5.04
C ALA A 135 -35.27 21.10 4.47
N GLU A 136 -35.65 21.34 3.21
CA GLU A 136 -36.75 20.64 2.53
C GLU A 136 -36.27 19.38 1.76
N GLU A 137 -35.03 19.38 1.25
CA GLU A 137 -34.36 18.18 0.71
C GLU A 137 -33.03 17.95 1.42
N PRO A 138 -33.07 17.40 2.66
CA PRO A 138 -31.85 17.22 3.44
C PRO A 138 -30.96 16.15 2.80
N VAL A 139 -29.74 16.56 2.47
CA VAL A 139 -28.67 15.66 2.00
C VAL A 139 -27.63 15.63 3.09
N TYR A 140 -27.41 14.46 3.68
CA TYR A 140 -26.49 14.32 4.80
C TYR A 140 -25.13 13.78 4.35
N ALA A 141 -24.08 14.38 4.91
CA ALA A 141 -22.68 14.02 4.72
C ALA A 141 -21.95 13.97 6.08
N VAL A 142 -20.72 13.47 6.10
CA VAL A 142 -19.82 13.64 7.25
C VAL A 142 -18.91 14.82 6.96
N ALA A 143 -18.93 15.82 7.83
CA ALA A 143 -18.06 16.98 7.74
C ALA A 143 -17.08 17.01 8.92
N ALA A 144 -15.96 17.70 8.79
CA ALA A 144 -15.12 18.03 9.93
C ALA A 144 -14.56 19.45 9.83
N ASP A 145 -14.41 20.11 10.97
CA ASP A 145 -13.51 21.24 11.08
C ASP A 145 -12.10 20.68 11.27
N LEU A 146 -11.18 21.07 10.40
CA LEU A 146 -9.80 20.60 10.36
C LEU A 146 -8.90 21.70 10.89
N TYR A 147 -8.11 21.39 11.90
CA TYR A 147 -7.11 22.28 12.43
C TYR A 147 -5.73 21.64 12.36
N PHE A 148 -4.74 22.45 11.97
CA PHE A 148 -3.35 22.07 11.99
C PHE A 148 -2.58 23.08 12.81
N ASP A 149 -1.86 22.59 13.80
CA ASP A 149 -1.13 23.38 14.77
C ASP A 149 -2.00 24.43 15.48
N GLY A 150 -3.31 24.22 15.58
CA GLY A 150 -4.23 25.19 16.18
C GLY A 150 -4.79 26.23 15.20
N GLU A 151 -4.42 26.20 13.93
CA GLU A 151 -5.03 27.01 12.87
C GLU A 151 -6.10 26.22 12.14
N CYS A 152 -7.27 26.84 11.94
CA CYS A 152 -8.34 26.22 11.18
C CYS A 152 -7.98 26.19 9.69
N LEU A 153 -7.72 25.01 9.16
CA LEU A 153 -7.45 24.79 7.74
C LEU A 153 -8.74 24.82 6.93
N ALA A 154 -9.80 24.19 7.44
CA ALA A 154 -11.08 24.12 6.77
C ALA A 154 -12.20 23.84 7.77
N GLU A 155 -13.21 24.70 7.81
CA GLU A 155 -14.44 24.45 8.55
C GLU A 155 -15.42 23.62 7.71
N LYS A 156 -16.07 22.64 8.34
CA LYS A 156 -17.10 21.78 7.74
C LYS A 156 -16.67 21.16 6.41
N LYS A 157 -15.39 20.83 6.29
CA LYS A 157 -14.86 20.10 5.14
C LYS A 157 -15.60 18.77 5.05
N ILE A 158 -16.26 18.52 3.92
CA ILE A 158 -16.90 17.22 3.70
C ILE A 158 -15.81 16.19 3.51
N ILE A 159 -15.59 15.37 4.53
CA ILE A 159 -14.60 14.30 4.53
C ILE A 159 -15.20 12.99 4.00
N TYR A 160 -16.53 12.86 4.00
CA TYR A 160 -17.23 11.75 3.38
C TYR A 160 -18.58 12.20 2.78
N THR A 161 -18.77 11.98 1.49
CA THR A 161 -19.94 12.45 0.73
C THR A 161 -21.03 11.37 0.61
N GLY A 162 -22.30 11.79 0.64
CA GLY A 162 -23.45 10.91 0.37
C GLY A 162 -23.82 9.90 1.47
N MET A 163 -23.13 9.95 2.61
CA MET A 163 -23.32 9.08 3.77
C MET A 163 -23.13 9.90 5.05
N TYR A 164 -23.77 9.51 6.14
CA TYR A 164 -23.55 10.09 7.47
C TYR A 164 -23.27 9.00 8.50
N LEU A 165 -22.57 9.37 9.57
CA LEU A 165 -22.24 8.47 10.66
C LEU A 165 -23.44 8.33 11.59
N THR A 166 -23.78 7.08 11.87
CA THR A 166 -24.78 6.68 12.87
C THR A 166 -24.13 6.09 14.12
N GLY A 167 -22.83 5.80 14.08
CA GLY A 167 -22.04 5.41 15.24
C GLY A 167 -20.57 5.21 14.91
N ILE A 168 -19.72 5.24 15.94
CA ILE A 168 -18.28 4.93 15.84
C ILE A 168 -18.01 3.72 16.74
N ASP A 169 -17.30 2.74 16.21
CA ASP A 169 -17.03 1.44 16.83
C ASP A 169 -15.59 1.37 17.37
N GLY A 170 -14.65 1.96 16.64
CA GLY A 170 -13.23 1.87 16.90
C GLY A 170 -12.39 2.81 16.03
N VAL A 171 -11.16 3.07 16.46
CA VAL A 171 -10.15 3.82 15.70
C VAL A 171 -8.98 2.89 15.42
N ARG A 172 -8.54 2.86 14.17
CA ARG A 172 -7.40 2.09 13.67
C ARG A 172 -6.40 3.03 13.03
N VAL A 173 -5.17 3.08 13.56
CA VAL A 173 -4.07 3.82 12.91
C VAL A 173 -3.28 2.85 12.03
N THR A 174 -3.09 3.21 10.76
CA THR A 174 -2.36 2.40 9.76
C THR A 174 -1.26 3.23 9.13
N PHE A 175 -0.01 2.91 9.45
CA PHE A 175 1.16 3.58 8.87
C PHE A 175 1.65 2.84 7.61
N ASP A 176 1.86 3.57 6.51
CA ASP A 176 2.29 3.04 5.22
C ASP A 176 3.61 3.72 4.77
N PRO A 177 4.78 3.13 5.07
CA PRO A 177 6.06 3.64 4.59
C PRO A 177 6.16 3.37 3.07
N ARG A 178 6.16 4.45 2.27
CA ARG A 178 6.30 4.31 0.82
C ARG A 178 7.76 4.12 0.45
N LYS A 179 8.02 3.14 -0.42
CA LYS A 179 9.33 2.86 -1.01
C LYS A 179 9.84 4.09 -1.78
N VAL A 180 11.10 4.47 -1.56
CA VAL A 180 11.78 5.53 -2.33
C VAL A 180 12.85 4.84 -3.16
N GLY A 181 12.55 4.59 -4.44
CA GLY A 181 13.41 3.72 -5.24
C GLY A 181 13.34 2.26 -4.76
N ASP A 182 14.50 1.62 -4.54
CA ASP A 182 14.59 0.20 -4.18
C ASP A 182 14.75 -0.11 -2.69
N SER A 183 14.88 0.91 -1.85
CA SER A 183 14.95 0.79 -0.40
C SER A 183 13.69 1.33 0.26
N TYR A 184 13.24 0.68 1.34
CA TYR A 184 12.31 1.32 2.25
C TYR A 184 13.09 2.43 2.96
N PRO A 185 12.67 3.70 2.86
CA PRO A 185 13.36 4.76 3.57
C PRO A 185 13.32 4.45 5.08
N LEU A 186 14.43 4.69 5.78
CA LEU A 186 14.44 4.76 7.25
C LEU A 186 13.62 5.98 7.67
N THR A 187 12.30 5.85 7.66
CA THR A 187 11.40 6.92 8.09
C THR A 187 11.03 6.67 9.52
N ASN A 188 11.61 7.46 10.41
CA ASN A 188 11.06 7.65 11.73
C ASN A 188 9.91 8.64 11.59
N THR A 189 8.69 8.13 11.60
CA THR A 189 7.48 8.94 11.70
C THR A 189 6.81 8.57 13.01
N TYR A 190 6.40 9.57 13.76
CA TYR A 190 5.85 9.37 15.09
C TYR A 190 4.46 9.96 15.14
N VAL A 191 3.55 9.24 15.79
CA VAL A 191 2.23 9.75 16.17
C VAL A 191 2.19 9.72 17.69
N ASP A 192 1.70 10.75 18.34
CA ASP A 192 1.66 10.77 19.80
C ASP A 192 0.43 11.55 20.27
N ASN A 193 0.13 11.50 21.57
CA ASN A 193 -0.87 12.34 22.22
C ASN A 193 -2.26 12.27 21.58
N TYR A 194 -2.66 11.06 21.18
CA TYR A 194 -3.98 10.82 20.59
C TYR A 194 -5.08 10.95 21.65
N SER A 195 -6.09 11.77 21.38
CA SER A 195 -7.26 11.94 22.23
C SER A 195 -8.54 12.03 21.41
N HIS A 196 -9.67 11.65 21.99
CA HIS A 196 -10.98 11.81 21.35
C HIS A 196 -12.09 12.02 22.38
N LYS A 197 -13.14 12.74 22.00
CA LYS A 197 -14.33 12.96 22.83
C LYS A 197 -15.56 13.22 21.98
N VAL A 198 -16.67 12.59 22.35
CA VAL A 198 -17.99 12.91 21.78
C VAL A 198 -18.68 13.92 22.70
N PHE A 199 -19.02 15.08 22.15
CA PHE A 199 -19.72 16.16 22.86
C PHE A 199 -20.98 16.54 22.08
N THR A 200 -21.95 17.13 22.76
CA THR A 200 -23.21 17.58 22.16
C THR A 200 -23.11 19.06 21.78
N ALA A 201 -24.08 19.58 21.02
CA ALA A 201 -24.13 21.01 20.68
C ALA A 201 -24.23 21.96 21.90
N ASP A 202 -24.65 21.45 23.06
CA ASP A 202 -24.77 22.22 24.31
C ASP A 202 -23.47 22.24 25.14
N ASP A 203 -22.51 21.36 24.82
CA ASP A 203 -21.19 21.34 25.45
C ASP A 203 -20.30 22.45 24.84
N PRO A 204 -19.50 23.18 25.63
CA PRO A 204 -18.59 24.18 25.10
C PRO A 204 -17.56 23.50 24.18
N ALA A 205 -17.50 23.98 22.93
CA ALA A 205 -16.54 23.46 21.94
C ALA A 205 -15.10 23.61 22.46
N PRO A 206 -14.22 22.62 22.18
CA PRO A 206 -12.82 22.72 22.55
C PRO A 206 -12.16 23.93 21.86
N VAL A 207 -11.41 24.73 22.62
CA VAL A 207 -10.68 25.88 22.07
C VAL A 207 -9.38 25.37 21.44
N ILE A 208 -9.32 25.38 20.11
CA ILE A 208 -8.18 24.91 19.32
C ILE A 208 -7.43 26.14 18.80
N THR A 209 -6.36 26.55 19.49
CA THR A 209 -5.52 27.72 19.13
C THR A 209 -4.03 27.43 19.36
N LYS A 210 -3.16 28.05 18.52
CA LYS A 210 -1.69 28.07 18.71
C LYS A 210 -1.32 28.64 20.07
N THR A 211 -0.34 28.05 20.77
CA THR A 211 0.28 28.71 21.92
C THR A 211 1.25 29.77 21.42
N GLU A 212 0.89 31.04 21.57
CA GLU A 212 1.79 32.14 21.25
C GLU A 212 2.90 32.25 22.30
N LEU A 213 4.15 32.13 21.84
CA LEU A 213 5.32 32.44 22.64
C LEU A 213 5.67 33.92 22.53
N THR A 214 6.05 34.52 23.65
CA THR A 214 6.56 35.89 23.67
C THR A 214 7.85 35.95 24.46
N HIS A 215 8.66 36.98 24.23
CA HIS A 215 9.88 37.22 25.00
C HIS A 215 9.70 38.34 26.02
N THR A 216 10.33 38.17 27.17
CA THR A 216 10.32 39.19 28.23
C THR A 216 11.46 40.20 28.12
N ASP A 217 12.51 39.91 27.33
CA ASP A 217 13.76 40.68 27.34
C ASP A 217 14.14 41.19 25.95
N ALA A 218 14.17 42.51 25.78
CA ALA A 218 14.55 43.19 24.53
C ALA A 218 16.06 43.14 24.22
N THR A 219 16.87 42.51 25.10
CA THR A 219 18.33 42.41 24.94
C THR A 219 18.83 41.03 24.50
N LEU A 220 17.98 40.01 24.52
CA LEU A 220 18.28 38.69 23.99
C LEU A 220 17.83 38.64 22.52
N ASN A 221 18.81 38.64 21.61
CA ASN A 221 18.59 38.50 20.17
C ASN A 221 17.98 37.12 19.90
N SER A 222 16.67 37.06 19.78
CA SER A 222 15.99 35.90 19.27
C SER A 222 14.78 36.36 18.47
N TYR A 223 14.59 35.73 17.33
CA TYR A 223 13.43 35.98 16.50
C TYR A 223 12.49 34.79 16.67
N ILE A 224 11.35 35.01 17.33
CA ILE A 224 10.27 34.03 17.39
C ILE A 224 9.34 34.28 16.21
N ASP A 225 9.27 33.29 15.35
CA ASP A 225 8.28 33.18 14.31
C ASP A 225 7.17 32.25 14.80
N ASN A 226 6.14 32.83 15.43
CA ASN A 226 4.99 32.07 15.92
C ASN A 226 4.15 31.47 14.78
N GLU A 227 4.19 32.08 13.58
CA GLU A 227 3.47 31.56 12.42
C GLU A 227 4.13 30.26 11.94
N ASN A 228 5.46 30.27 11.77
CA ASN A 228 6.24 29.14 11.28
C ASN A 228 6.83 28.24 12.39
N ARG A 229 6.46 28.48 13.66
CA ARG A 229 6.96 27.76 14.85
C ARG A 229 8.49 27.61 14.84
N ARG A 230 9.19 28.73 14.64
CA ARG A 230 10.65 28.80 14.57
C ARG A 230 11.19 29.81 15.57
N ILE A 231 12.34 29.50 16.18
CA ILE A 231 13.08 30.42 17.01
C ILE A 231 14.53 30.48 16.55
N ASP A 232 14.95 31.65 16.03
CA ASP A 232 16.33 31.87 15.60
C ASP A 232 17.12 32.50 16.77
N TYR A 233 18.19 31.84 17.20
CA TYR A 233 19.02 32.24 18.36
C TYR A 233 20.49 32.47 17.99
N TYR A 234 21.21 33.24 18.81
CA TYR A 234 22.61 33.61 18.57
C TYR A 234 23.51 33.16 19.74
N GLY A 235 23.88 31.88 19.76
CA GLY A 235 24.93 31.35 20.65
C GLY A 235 24.60 31.23 22.14
N GLN A 236 23.33 31.02 22.52
CA GLN A 236 22.86 30.84 23.92
C GLN A 236 22.71 29.36 24.32
N THR A 237 22.61 29.09 25.62
CA THR A 237 22.27 27.77 26.18
C THR A 237 20.75 27.54 26.26
N VAL A 238 20.34 26.27 26.46
CA VAL A 238 18.93 25.87 26.60
C VAL A 238 18.20 26.62 27.72
N ASP A 239 18.81 26.74 28.91
CA ASP A 239 18.20 27.42 30.06
C ASP A 239 18.03 28.92 29.79
N GLU A 240 19.02 29.56 29.17
CA GLU A 240 18.97 30.99 28.83
C GLU A 240 17.85 31.30 27.82
N MET A 241 17.59 30.38 26.88
CA MET A 241 16.46 30.47 25.96
C MET A 241 15.11 30.31 26.70
N LEU A 242 14.96 29.25 27.51
CA LEU A 242 13.69 28.97 28.21
C LEU A 242 13.33 30.06 29.21
N ASP A 243 14.32 30.58 29.97
CA ASP A 243 14.13 31.68 30.91
C ASP A 243 13.72 33.00 30.21
N GLY A 244 14.13 33.16 28.94
CA GLY A 244 13.75 34.30 28.12
C GLY A 244 12.29 34.26 27.63
N LEU A 245 11.71 33.07 27.48
CA LEU A 245 10.37 32.84 26.93
C LEU A 245 9.26 33.02 27.98
N GLN A 246 8.14 33.60 27.57
CA GLN A 246 6.90 33.63 28.34
C GLN A 246 5.86 32.68 27.72
N PHE A 247 5.26 31.85 28.57
CA PHE A 247 4.26 30.86 28.19
C PHE A 247 2.86 31.25 28.69
N PRO A 248 1.78 30.85 27.99
CA PRO A 248 0.40 31.05 28.46
C PRO A 248 0.11 30.36 29.80
N ALA A 249 -0.84 30.90 30.56
CA ALA A 249 -1.19 30.38 31.88
C ALA A 249 -1.69 28.92 31.82
N GLY A 250 -1.02 28.02 32.54
CA GLY A 250 -1.34 26.59 32.56
C GLY A 250 -0.55 25.74 31.57
N ALA A 251 0.31 26.35 30.74
CA ALA A 251 1.23 25.64 29.87
C ALA A 251 2.62 25.45 30.53
N THR A 252 3.29 24.35 30.21
CA THR A 252 4.67 24.06 30.66
C THR A 252 5.54 23.72 29.46
N ALA A 253 6.81 24.14 29.41
CA ALA A 253 7.70 23.89 28.28
C ALA A 253 9.02 23.23 28.68
N LYS A 254 9.64 22.50 27.74
CA LYS A 254 10.98 21.92 27.83
C LYS A 254 11.66 21.89 26.46
N VAL A 255 12.97 21.73 26.41
CA VAL A 255 13.72 21.57 25.14
C VAL A 255 14.03 20.09 24.92
N VAL A 256 13.81 19.63 23.71
CA VAL A 256 14.08 18.25 23.29
C VAL A 256 14.95 18.25 22.03
N ASP A 257 15.78 17.22 21.87
CA ASP A 257 16.53 17.00 20.63
C ASP A 257 15.61 16.46 19.53
N LYS A 258 16.15 16.24 18.32
CA LYS A 258 15.36 15.68 17.20
C LYS A 258 14.76 14.31 17.47
N SER A 259 15.29 13.56 18.44
CA SER A 259 14.77 12.25 18.85
C SER A 259 13.71 12.33 19.95
N GLY A 260 13.38 13.54 20.42
CA GLY A 260 12.41 13.79 21.49
C GLY A 260 12.98 13.59 22.90
N GLN A 261 14.29 13.41 23.07
CA GLN A 261 14.91 13.37 24.40
C GLN A 261 15.17 14.78 24.92
N GLU A 262 14.89 15.00 26.20
CA GLU A 262 15.08 16.30 26.84
C GLU A 262 16.57 16.69 26.89
N VAL A 263 16.86 17.91 26.42
CA VAL A 263 18.22 18.45 26.35
C VAL A 263 18.55 19.18 27.65
N ALA A 264 19.73 18.91 28.20
CA ALA A 264 20.18 19.55 29.44
C ALA A 264 20.34 21.06 29.26
N GLY A 265 19.94 21.80 30.30
CA GLY A 265 19.90 23.27 30.32
C GLY A 265 21.19 24.02 29.96
N THR A 266 22.35 23.41 30.19
CA THR A 266 23.67 24.02 29.96
C THR A 266 24.24 23.79 28.56
N GLU A 267 23.58 23.00 27.70
CA GLU A 267 24.09 22.66 26.37
C GLU A 267 23.82 23.79 25.35
N PRO A 268 24.70 23.98 24.35
CA PRO A 268 24.50 24.94 23.26
C PRO A 268 23.39 24.50 22.30
N LEU A 269 22.63 25.46 21.76
CA LEU A 269 21.52 25.20 20.83
C LEU A 269 22.03 24.76 19.45
N LEU A 270 21.93 23.46 19.19
CA LEU A 270 22.15 22.86 17.87
C LEU A 270 21.11 21.76 17.66
N ASP A 271 20.38 21.80 16.54
CA ASP A 271 19.45 20.74 16.11
C ASP A 271 18.46 20.27 17.19
N CYS A 272 17.66 21.19 17.75
CA CYS A 272 16.68 20.91 18.82
C CYS A 272 15.33 21.63 18.64
N TYR A 273 14.35 21.28 19.50
CA TYR A 273 12.99 21.82 19.54
C TYR A 273 12.57 22.27 20.94
N VAL A 274 11.71 23.28 21.04
CA VAL A 274 11.01 23.62 22.29
C VAL A 274 9.62 22.99 22.29
N GLN A 275 9.35 22.05 23.20
CA GLN A 275 8.05 21.39 23.39
C GLN A 275 7.23 22.09 24.48
N ILE A 276 5.98 22.47 24.20
CA ILE A 276 5.06 23.20 25.08
C ILE A 276 3.82 22.35 25.33
N THR A 277 3.53 21.99 26.58
CA THR A 277 2.37 21.17 26.97
C THR A 277 1.15 22.04 27.26
N LYS A 278 0.00 21.71 26.66
CA LYS A 278 -1.30 22.40 26.84
C LYS A 278 -2.23 21.62 27.77
N SER A 279 -3.09 22.35 28.49
CA SER A 279 -4.20 21.76 29.27
C SER A 279 -5.54 22.17 28.65
N TYR A 280 -6.30 21.21 28.12
CA TYR A 280 -7.61 21.42 27.49
C TYR A 280 -8.80 21.29 28.47
N GLY A 281 -8.54 21.28 29.79
CA GLY A 281 -9.53 21.13 30.86
C GLY A 281 -9.75 19.68 31.31
N ASP A 282 -10.47 19.51 32.43
CA ASP A 282 -10.65 18.21 33.09
C ASP A 282 -11.30 17.16 32.15
N GLY A 283 -10.56 16.06 31.90
CA GLY A 283 -11.03 14.92 31.10
C GLY A 283 -10.66 14.94 29.61
N TYR A 284 -9.75 15.83 29.18
CA TYR A 284 -9.05 15.75 27.89
C TYR A 284 -7.60 15.28 28.12
N TYR A 285 -7.07 14.37 27.29
CA TYR A 285 -5.61 14.19 27.21
C TYR A 285 -4.99 15.44 26.59
N GLY A 286 -3.98 16.00 27.26
CA GLY A 286 -3.29 17.21 26.81
C GLY A 286 -2.49 16.97 25.52
N GLY A 287 -2.44 17.98 24.64
CA GLY A 287 -1.56 18.02 23.48
C GLY A 287 -0.38 18.97 23.71
N HIS A 288 0.61 18.93 22.84
CA HIS A 288 1.82 19.73 22.85
C HIS A 288 2.02 20.53 21.54
N ASP A 289 2.66 21.69 21.63
CA ASP A 289 3.19 22.48 20.51
C ASP A 289 4.73 22.40 20.48
N TYR A 290 5.34 22.42 19.29
CA TYR A 290 6.81 22.38 19.15
C TYR A 290 7.34 23.52 18.29
N TYR A 291 8.48 24.10 18.67
CA TYR A 291 9.18 25.14 17.91
C TYR A 291 10.59 24.71 17.51
N SER A 292 10.99 24.89 16.25
CA SER A 292 12.33 24.57 15.71
C SER A 292 13.37 25.65 16.03
N VAL A 293 14.62 25.29 16.31
CA VAL A 293 15.68 26.24 16.76
C VAL A 293 16.90 26.30 15.82
N ARG A 294 17.39 27.50 15.42
CA ARG A 294 18.55 27.72 14.49
C ARG A 294 19.63 28.71 15.02
N ASN A 295 20.88 28.61 14.51
CA ASN A 295 22.07 29.40 14.95
C ASN A 295 22.78 30.18 13.80
N MET A 296 23.17 31.47 13.96
CA MET A 296 23.56 32.43 12.87
C MET A 296 24.85 33.31 13.10
N ARG A 297 25.59 33.78 12.03
CA ARG A 297 26.80 34.72 12.03
C ARG A 297 26.79 35.83 10.89
N ARG A 298 27.63 36.91 10.89
CA ARG A 298 27.50 38.15 10.02
C ARG A 298 28.76 38.76 9.34
N LEU A 299 28.61 39.38 8.14
CA LEU A 299 29.51 40.38 7.45
C LEU A 299 28.74 41.64 6.94
N LEU A 300 29.37 42.83 6.89
CA LEU A 300 28.72 44.12 6.55
C LEU A 300 29.33 44.80 5.31
N THR A 301 28.49 45.14 4.31
CA THR A 301 28.86 46.06 3.22
C THR A 301 28.05 47.35 3.33
N GLY A 302 28.60 48.48 2.84
CA GLY A 302 28.14 49.85 3.12
C GLY A 302 26.72 50.21 2.66
N SER A 303 25.93 49.28 2.12
CA SER A 303 24.52 49.48 1.80
C SER A 303 23.64 48.23 1.97
N SER A 304 24.18 47.06 2.35
CA SER A 304 23.42 45.82 2.56
C SER A 304 24.24 44.83 3.41
N MET A 305 23.58 44.07 4.30
CA MET A 305 24.21 42.94 4.97
C MET A 305 24.40 41.81 3.98
N VAL A 306 25.57 41.16 4.00
CA VAL A 306 25.80 39.97 3.20
C VAL A 306 25.88 38.80 4.16
N GLU A 307 24.95 37.86 3.99
CA GLU A 307 24.88 36.63 4.77
C GLU A 307 25.97 35.68 4.29
N ILE A 308 26.72 35.13 5.25
CA ILE A 308 27.69 34.10 4.96
C ILE A 308 27.13 32.80 5.47
N ASP A 309 26.85 31.91 4.54
CA ASP A 309 26.70 30.51 4.84
C ASP A 309 28.09 29.92 5.13
N PHE A 310 28.27 29.44 6.37
CA PHE A 310 29.53 28.85 6.81
C PHE A 310 29.80 27.48 6.20
N ASP A 311 28.80 26.85 5.58
CA ASP A 311 28.95 25.50 5.05
C ASP A 311 29.60 25.50 3.65
N THR A 312 29.64 26.64 2.94
CA THR A 312 30.02 26.66 1.52
C THR A 312 31.13 27.63 1.12
N ASN A 313 31.54 28.60 1.95
CA ASN A 313 32.58 29.61 1.63
C ASN A 313 32.38 30.32 0.26
N THR A 314 31.15 30.43 -0.22
CA THR A 314 30.80 31.04 -1.51
C THR A 314 30.01 32.33 -1.29
N ILE A 315 30.16 33.28 -2.21
CA ILE A 315 29.23 34.41 -2.34
C ILE A 315 28.22 33.97 -3.39
N PRO A 316 27.00 33.54 -3.00
CA PRO A 316 26.17 32.74 -3.89
C PRO A 316 25.64 33.54 -5.10
N ASP A 317 25.55 34.87 -4.99
CA ASP A 317 24.81 35.70 -5.95
C ASP A 317 25.38 37.13 -6.06
N VAL A 318 25.81 37.54 -7.27
CA VAL A 318 26.20 38.93 -7.56
C VAL A 318 25.25 39.54 -8.56
N TYR A 319 24.13 40.04 -8.05
CA TYR A 319 23.23 40.90 -8.79
C TYR A 319 23.70 42.35 -8.61
N LEU A 320 23.75 43.13 -9.70
CA LEU A 320 23.78 44.61 -9.74
C LEU A 320 25.07 45.34 -10.13
N TYR A 321 26.26 44.73 -10.22
CA TYR A 321 27.47 45.46 -10.63
C TYR A 321 28.01 44.99 -11.97
N THR A 322 28.03 45.89 -12.94
CA THR A 322 28.58 45.56 -14.25
C THR A 322 30.11 45.64 -14.27
N MET A 323 30.75 46.53 -13.50
CA MET A 323 32.20 46.80 -13.57
C MET A 323 32.97 46.64 -12.24
N VAL A 324 34.20 46.12 -12.32
CA VAL A 324 35.10 45.78 -11.20
C VAL A 324 35.38 46.95 -10.24
N GLY A 325 35.59 48.16 -10.78
CA GLY A 325 35.90 49.34 -9.98
C GLY A 325 34.75 49.79 -9.07
N ALA A 326 33.51 49.66 -9.54
CA ALA A 326 32.32 50.03 -8.78
C ALA A 326 32.10 49.09 -7.58
N LEU A 327 32.39 47.80 -7.76
CA LEU A 327 32.35 46.82 -6.67
C LEU A 327 33.40 47.15 -5.61
N LEU A 328 34.67 47.35 -6.00
CA LEU A 328 35.76 47.62 -5.05
C LEU A 328 35.56 48.92 -4.25
N ASP A 329 34.96 49.95 -4.85
CA ASP A 329 34.67 51.22 -4.16
C ASP A 329 33.51 51.13 -3.15
N SER A 330 32.68 50.09 -3.22
CA SER A 330 31.54 49.86 -2.31
C SER A 330 31.90 49.06 -1.05
N LEU A 331 33.09 48.45 -1.02
CA LEU A 331 33.52 47.60 0.10
C LEU A 331 33.96 48.45 1.29
N THR A 332 33.55 48.04 2.49
CA THR A 332 34.08 48.58 3.75
C THR A 332 35.07 47.58 4.31
N LEU A 333 36.36 47.89 4.24
CA LEU A 333 37.43 47.00 4.70
C LEU A 333 37.89 47.40 6.10
N GLU A 334 38.39 46.43 6.86
CA GLU A 334 39.06 46.72 8.13
C GLU A 334 40.30 47.60 7.93
N GLU A 335 40.62 48.42 8.94
CA GLU A 335 41.75 49.35 8.89
C GLU A 335 43.08 48.61 8.60
N GLY A 336 43.75 48.99 7.52
CA GLY A 336 45.00 48.37 7.05
C GLY A 336 44.84 47.24 6.02
N ALA A 337 43.63 46.79 5.72
CA ALA A 337 43.36 45.81 4.67
C ALA A 337 43.22 46.45 3.29
N THR A 338 43.57 45.70 2.24
CA THR A 338 43.41 46.10 0.84
C THR A 338 42.70 45.00 0.06
N ALA A 339 41.90 45.36 -0.95
CA ALA A 339 41.21 44.39 -1.79
C ALA A 339 41.49 44.63 -3.27
N LYS A 340 41.54 43.54 -4.03
CA LYS A 340 41.64 43.57 -5.50
C LYS A 340 40.84 42.43 -6.13
N VAL A 341 40.45 42.61 -7.39
CA VAL A 341 39.84 41.55 -8.20
C VAL A 341 40.88 40.97 -9.14
N VAL A 342 40.92 39.64 -9.20
CA VAL A 342 41.76 38.86 -10.12
C VAL A 342 40.87 37.99 -10.99
N ASP A 343 41.33 37.69 -12.20
CA ASP A 343 40.62 36.78 -13.09
C ASP A 343 40.74 35.33 -12.61
N ALA A 344 40.08 34.40 -13.32
CA ALA A 344 40.14 32.97 -13.01
C ALA A 344 41.57 32.40 -13.03
N SER A 345 42.52 33.07 -13.68
CA SER A 345 43.94 32.70 -13.73
C SER A 345 44.79 33.34 -12.62
N GLY A 346 44.19 34.23 -11.81
CA GLY A 346 44.86 34.96 -10.72
C GLY A 346 45.57 36.25 -11.16
N SER A 347 45.35 36.71 -12.39
CA SER A 347 45.92 37.97 -12.89
C SER A 347 45.04 39.15 -12.50
N ASP A 348 45.65 40.29 -12.13
CA ASP A 348 44.92 41.49 -11.71
C ASP A 348 44.02 42.02 -12.85
N VAL A 349 42.75 42.26 -12.53
CA VAL A 349 41.75 42.75 -13.50
C VAL A 349 41.59 44.27 -13.36
N ASP A 350 41.57 44.97 -14.49
CA ASP A 350 41.43 46.42 -14.52
C ASP A 350 40.06 46.87 -13.97
N ARG A 351 40.04 47.99 -13.26
CA ARG A 351 38.83 48.53 -12.62
C ARG A 351 37.73 48.93 -13.62
N SER A 352 38.06 49.16 -14.88
CA SER A 352 37.10 49.47 -15.94
C SER A 352 36.51 48.23 -16.64
N ALA A 353 36.98 47.03 -16.30
CA ALA A 353 36.48 45.78 -16.88
C ALA A 353 35.16 45.35 -16.24
N ASP A 354 34.37 44.60 -17.02
CA ASP A 354 33.13 43.99 -16.53
C ASP A 354 33.42 42.76 -15.65
N ILE A 355 32.57 42.52 -14.66
CA ILE A 355 32.66 41.34 -13.78
C ILE A 355 32.17 40.12 -14.56
N ALA A 356 32.87 39.00 -14.44
CA ALA A 356 32.52 37.74 -15.09
C ALA A 356 32.66 36.55 -14.15
N ASP A 357 31.98 35.47 -14.49
CA ASP A 357 32.02 34.20 -13.76
C ASP A 357 33.45 33.66 -13.64
N GLY A 358 33.78 33.11 -12.48
CA GLY A 358 35.11 32.59 -12.14
C GLY A 358 36.17 33.65 -11.79
N MET A 359 35.85 34.95 -11.86
CA MET A 359 36.69 35.98 -11.23
C MET A 359 36.69 35.83 -9.70
N LYS A 360 37.70 36.38 -9.03
CA LYS A 360 37.87 36.26 -7.58
C LYS A 360 38.20 37.61 -6.96
N ILE A 361 37.72 37.84 -5.74
CA ILE A 361 38.19 38.94 -4.92
C ILE A 361 39.21 38.43 -3.90
N VAL A 362 40.35 39.10 -3.84
CA VAL A 362 41.41 38.82 -2.87
C VAL A 362 41.47 39.98 -1.90
N VAL A 363 41.24 39.69 -0.62
CA VAL A 363 41.39 40.65 0.46
C VAL A 363 42.66 40.31 1.23
N THR A 364 43.56 41.26 1.32
CA THR A 364 44.88 41.10 1.94
C THR A 364 45.01 42.06 3.10
N LYS A 365 45.41 41.54 4.26
CA LYS A 365 45.77 42.32 5.44
C LYS A 365 47.10 41.79 5.97
N ASP A 366 48.06 42.69 6.17
CA ASP A 366 49.44 42.35 6.49
C ASP A 366 50.07 41.36 5.49
N THR A 367 50.31 40.10 5.91
CA THR A 367 50.88 39.03 5.07
C THR A 367 49.88 37.93 4.70
N GLU A 368 48.65 38.01 5.19
CA GLU A 368 47.62 37.00 4.97
C GLU A 368 46.61 37.49 3.93
N SER A 369 46.25 36.59 3.01
CA SER A 369 45.30 36.88 1.94
C SER A 369 44.24 35.80 1.90
N GLU A 370 42.99 36.22 1.88
CA GLU A 370 41.84 35.36 1.68
C GLU A 370 41.20 35.64 0.33
N THR A 371 40.75 34.58 -0.32
CA THR A 371 40.22 34.65 -1.68
C THR A 371 38.80 34.12 -1.71
N TYR A 372 37.91 34.93 -2.27
CA TYR A 372 36.50 34.62 -2.42
C TYR A 372 36.18 34.57 -3.91
N THR A 373 35.50 33.52 -4.35
CA THR A 373 35.20 33.29 -5.77
C THR A 373 33.79 33.78 -6.06
N PHE A 374 33.62 34.54 -7.15
CA PHE A 374 32.29 34.90 -7.62
C PHE A 374 31.63 33.65 -8.22
N GLY A 375 30.40 33.38 -7.80
CA GLY A 375 29.53 32.41 -8.47
C GLY A 375 29.03 32.95 -9.82
N THR A 376 27.94 32.36 -10.31
CA THR A 376 27.33 32.66 -11.61
C THR A 376 27.08 34.17 -11.83
N VAL A 377 27.55 34.71 -12.97
CA VAL A 377 27.36 36.13 -13.33
C VAL A 377 26.40 36.26 -14.51
N HIS A 378 25.27 36.95 -14.29
CA HIS A 378 24.22 37.12 -15.30
C HIS A 378 24.38 38.44 -16.09
N GLY A 379 24.56 38.36 -17.42
CA GLY A 379 24.63 39.52 -18.33
C GLY A 379 23.25 39.97 -18.82
N LYS A 380 22.98 41.29 -18.85
CA LYS A 380 21.70 41.97 -19.16
C LYS A 380 20.58 41.08 -19.72
N ALA A 381 19.94 40.34 -18.83
CA ALA A 381 18.61 39.82 -19.02
C ALA A 381 17.63 40.94 -18.64
N VAL A 382 16.70 41.25 -19.53
CA VAL A 382 15.36 41.58 -19.05
C VAL A 382 14.77 40.21 -18.78
N ASP A 383 14.91 39.76 -17.53
CA ASP A 383 14.18 38.60 -17.04
C ASP A 383 12.70 38.98 -17.06
N LEU A 384 11.96 38.40 -18.00
CA LEU A 384 10.61 37.98 -17.70
C LEU A 384 10.72 36.50 -17.35
N ASP A 385 11.24 36.28 -16.16
CA ASP A 385 11.20 34.99 -15.51
C ASP A 385 9.73 34.59 -15.34
N PHE A 386 9.39 33.42 -15.85
CA PHE A 386 8.18 32.69 -15.49
C PHE A 386 8.56 31.36 -14.82
N ASP A 387 9.66 31.29 -14.07
CA ASP A 387 9.81 30.32 -12.99
C ASP A 387 9.01 30.82 -11.78
N GLY A 388 7.73 30.51 -11.85
CA GLY A 388 6.74 30.85 -10.85
C GLY A 388 5.54 31.47 -11.52
N TRP A 389 4.68 30.63 -12.09
CA TRP A 389 3.21 30.76 -12.10
C TRP A 389 2.55 29.61 -12.87
N SER A 390 2.25 28.54 -12.14
CA SER A 390 1.15 27.63 -12.48
C SER A 390 -0.19 28.33 -12.20
N ASN A 391 -0.61 29.26 -13.07
CA ASN A 391 -1.97 29.79 -13.04
C ASN A 391 -2.94 28.76 -13.66
N LYS A 392 -3.60 27.97 -12.80
CA LYS A 392 -4.96 27.47 -13.05
C LYS A 392 -5.94 28.47 -12.43
N TYR A 393 -6.53 29.37 -13.22
CA TYR A 393 -7.79 30.00 -12.83
C TYR A 393 -8.97 29.13 -13.27
N TYR A 394 -9.72 28.69 -12.27
CA TYR A 394 -11.11 28.24 -12.32
C TYR A 394 -12.06 29.42 -12.56
N TYR A 395 -13.19 29.22 -13.25
CA TYR A 395 -14.49 29.68 -12.75
C TYR A 395 -15.59 28.66 -13.07
N GLY A 396 -16.44 28.41 -12.07
CA GLY A 396 -17.35 27.27 -11.94
C GLY A 396 -18.67 27.38 -12.69
N GLY A 397 -19.45 26.29 -12.61
CA GLY A 397 -20.80 26.19 -13.15
C GLY A 397 -21.83 27.03 -12.39
N PRO A 398 -23.06 27.13 -12.90
CA PRO A 398 -24.20 26.80 -12.04
C PRO A 398 -25.40 26.23 -12.82
N THR A 399 -26.06 25.19 -12.32
CA THR A 399 -27.45 24.95 -12.75
C THR A 399 -28.36 25.91 -11.98
N ASN A 400 -28.93 26.87 -12.71
CA ASN A 400 -30.20 27.59 -12.50
C ASN A 400 -31.08 27.09 -11.33
N ASN A 401 -31.86 27.91 -10.61
CA ASN A 401 -32.04 29.36 -10.57
C ASN A 401 -33.08 29.66 -9.48
N TYR A 402 -32.82 30.72 -8.70
CA TYR A 402 -33.74 31.81 -8.32
C TYR A 402 -35.23 31.59 -7.95
N ASN A 403 -35.60 32.06 -6.75
CA ASN A 403 -36.47 33.24 -6.44
C ASN A 403 -36.84 33.24 -4.94
N GLY A 404 -37.03 34.34 -4.22
CA GLY A 404 -37.14 35.78 -4.51
C GLY A 404 -37.32 36.54 -3.17
N THR A 405 -37.39 37.86 -3.03
CA THR A 405 -37.84 38.88 -3.98
C THR A 405 -37.77 40.28 -3.30
N TRP A 406 -37.62 41.33 -4.14
CA TRP A 406 -38.02 42.77 -3.98
C TRP A 406 -36.94 43.77 -3.55
N PHE A 407 -36.73 44.88 -4.29
CA PHE A 407 -37.71 45.94 -4.58
C PHE A 407 -38.07 46.14 -6.07
N GLY A 408 -39.33 46.52 -6.34
CA GLY A 408 -39.90 46.67 -7.68
C GLY A 408 -40.21 48.11 -8.14
N GLY A 409 -40.45 48.24 -9.46
CA GLY A 409 -41.37 49.25 -10.02
C GLY A 409 -40.95 50.06 -11.26
N SER A 410 -40.87 49.44 -12.47
CA SER A 410 -41.21 49.95 -13.84
C SER A 410 -40.53 51.23 -14.42
N PRO A 411 -40.57 51.56 -15.75
CA PRO A 411 -40.92 50.81 -16.99
C PRO A 411 -39.92 50.95 -18.19
N LEU A 412 -39.92 49.94 -19.07
CA LEU A 412 -39.75 49.94 -20.55
C LEU A 412 -38.91 51.04 -21.27
N LYS A 413 -37.90 50.61 -22.06
CA LYS A 413 -37.99 50.54 -23.55
C LYS A 413 -36.75 49.94 -24.23
N ASP A 414 -37.05 49.17 -25.28
CA ASP A 414 -36.21 48.60 -26.32
C ASP A 414 -35.40 49.63 -27.14
N ASP A 415 -34.49 49.05 -27.91
CA ASP A 415 -33.76 49.54 -29.10
C ASP A 415 -32.38 50.19 -28.91
N ALA A 416 -31.38 49.38 -29.32
CA ALA A 416 -30.18 49.78 -30.04
C ALA A 416 -29.28 50.84 -29.36
N GLY A 417 -28.44 50.38 -28.44
CA GLY A 417 -27.36 51.20 -27.89
C GLY A 417 -26.29 50.35 -27.23
N VAL A 418 -25.50 49.62 -28.04
CA VAL A 418 -24.18 49.15 -27.61
C VAL A 418 -23.39 50.38 -27.15
N ASN A 419 -22.89 50.34 -25.91
CA ASN A 419 -21.98 51.32 -25.36
C ASN A 419 -20.90 50.62 -24.51
N PRO A 420 -19.72 51.24 -24.38
CA PRO A 420 -18.40 50.60 -24.45
C PRO A 420 -17.90 49.94 -23.15
N GLU A 421 -18.81 49.38 -22.35
CA GLU A 421 -18.52 48.93 -20.98
C GLU A 421 -18.53 47.40 -20.83
N ASP A 422 -18.79 46.65 -21.92
CA ASP A 422 -18.56 45.20 -22.03
C ASP A 422 -17.08 44.86 -22.36
N VAL A 423 -16.17 45.71 -21.92
CA VAL A 423 -14.73 45.50 -22.02
C VAL A 423 -14.26 44.96 -20.67
N ALA A 424 -13.64 43.78 -20.67
CA ALA A 424 -12.71 43.38 -19.61
C ALA A 424 -11.76 44.54 -19.38
N TYR A 425 -11.88 45.28 -18.26
CA TYR A 425 -11.05 46.46 -18.10
C TYR A 425 -9.61 46.00 -17.98
N VAL A 426 -8.79 46.52 -18.90
CA VAL A 426 -7.35 46.34 -18.92
C VAL A 426 -6.75 47.61 -18.38
N GLU A 427 -6.09 47.50 -17.23
CA GLU A 427 -5.28 48.62 -16.72
C GLU A 427 -3.86 48.48 -17.27
N TYR A 428 -3.39 49.55 -17.90
CA TYR A 428 -2.02 49.71 -18.35
C TYR A 428 -1.32 50.66 -17.39
N VAL A 429 -0.53 50.11 -16.46
CA VAL A 429 0.21 50.92 -15.50
C VAL A 429 1.61 51.15 -16.06
N GLU A 430 1.99 52.41 -16.23
CA GLU A 430 3.35 52.78 -16.59
C GLU A 430 4.17 52.91 -15.30
N GLU A 431 4.93 51.86 -14.98
CA GLU A 431 5.76 51.84 -13.79
C GLU A 431 7.19 52.35 -14.09
N PRO A 432 7.74 53.28 -13.27
CA PRO A 432 9.09 53.80 -13.49
C PRO A 432 10.15 52.68 -13.43
N GLY A 433 10.72 52.36 -14.59
CA GLY A 433 11.78 51.35 -14.74
C GLY A 433 11.33 50.00 -15.29
N ARG A 434 10.03 49.76 -15.48
CA ARG A 434 9.51 48.48 -16.01
C ARG A 434 8.66 48.60 -17.28
N GLY A 435 8.36 49.80 -17.75
CA GLY A 435 7.50 50.00 -18.93
C GLY A 435 6.04 49.71 -18.63
N THR A 436 5.20 49.65 -19.66
CA THR A 436 3.74 49.51 -19.51
C THR A 436 3.35 48.05 -19.24
N VAL A 437 2.80 47.77 -18.06
CA VAL A 437 2.33 46.43 -17.65
C VAL A 437 0.81 46.32 -17.88
N MET A 438 0.34 45.20 -18.45
CA MET A 438 -1.07 44.94 -18.77
C MET A 438 -1.70 44.01 -17.73
N HIS A 439 -2.72 44.47 -17.00
CA HIS A 439 -3.52 43.63 -16.09
C HIS A 439 -4.90 43.35 -16.70
N VAL A 440 -5.38 42.09 -16.72
CA VAL A 440 -6.70 41.71 -17.27
C VAL A 440 -7.57 41.03 -16.21
N TYR A 441 -8.78 41.55 -15.99
CA TYR A 441 -9.81 40.93 -15.15
C TYR A 441 -10.99 40.46 -16.01
N SER A 442 -11.51 39.25 -15.75
CA SER A 442 -12.68 38.67 -16.43
C SER A 442 -13.89 38.61 -15.50
N ASN A 443 -15.03 39.12 -15.95
CA ASN A 443 -16.31 39.07 -15.27
C ASN A 443 -17.34 38.35 -16.15
N SER A 444 -17.99 37.29 -15.66
CA SER A 444 -19.44 37.05 -15.83
C SER A 444 -19.84 35.65 -15.35
N ASP A 445 -20.66 35.64 -14.29
CA ASP A 445 -21.80 34.73 -14.20
C ASP A 445 -22.89 35.23 -15.17
N TYR A 446 -23.35 34.39 -16.11
CA TYR A 446 -24.73 33.87 -16.20
C TYR A 446 -25.00 33.14 -17.54
N THR A 447 -25.09 31.80 -17.45
CA THR A 447 -25.79 30.83 -18.33
C THR A 447 -25.20 30.40 -19.70
N ARG A 448 -25.09 29.07 -19.84
CA ARG A 448 -24.90 28.17 -21.02
C ARG A 448 -23.47 27.70 -21.37
N ASP A 449 -23.13 26.54 -20.80
CA ASP A 449 -22.57 25.35 -21.46
C ASP A 449 -21.46 25.49 -22.52
N TYR A 450 -20.35 26.20 -22.29
CA TYR A 450 -19.09 25.94 -23.02
C TYR A 450 -17.89 26.41 -22.18
N ASN A 451 -17.09 25.50 -21.64
CA ASN A 451 -15.81 25.86 -21.00
C ASN A 451 -14.69 25.85 -22.04
N HIS A 452 -14.25 27.04 -22.43
CA HIS A 452 -13.05 27.23 -23.24
C HIS A 452 -11.84 27.36 -22.31
N ILE A 453 -10.84 26.49 -22.45
CA ILE A 453 -9.48 26.79 -21.94
C ILE A 453 -8.79 27.58 -23.05
N ASN A 454 -8.40 28.82 -22.77
CA ASN A 454 -7.57 29.63 -23.66
C ASN A 454 -6.19 29.79 -23.00
N ILE A 455 -5.18 29.07 -23.48
CA ILE A 455 -3.78 29.36 -23.17
C ILE A 455 -3.35 30.43 -24.18
N PHE A 456 -3.03 31.64 -23.72
CA PHE A 456 -2.52 32.73 -24.54
C PHE A 456 -1.00 32.84 -24.29
N CYS A 457 -0.20 32.50 -25.29
CA CYS A 457 1.23 32.81 -25.26
C CYS A 457 1.43 34.20 -25.87
N ASN A 458 2.32 35.01 -25.28
CA ASN A 458 2.68 36.30 -25.84
C ASN A 458 3.17 36.09 -27.28
N THR A 459 2.60 36.82 -28.23
CA THR A 459 2.82 36.58 -29.65
C THR A 459 4.25 36.94 -30.01
N PRO A 460 5.08 36.00 -30.49
CA PRO A 460 6.32 36.42 -31.12
C PRO A 460 5.90 37.18 -32.40
N THR A 461 6.48 38.35 -32.60
CA THR A 461 6.23 39.19 -33.77
C THR A 461 6.49 38.39 -35.06
N SER A 462 5.88 38.78 -36.18
CA SER A 462 6.12 38.14 -37.48
C SER A 462 7.61 38.14 -37.89
N ALA A 463 8.43 39.01 -37.29
CA ALA A 463 9.88 39.05 -37.47
C ALA A 463 10.62 37.93 -36.69
N GLU A 464 10.05 37.42 -35.60
CA GLU A 464 10.65 36.41 -34.71
C GLU A 464 10.34 34.97 -35.15
N LEU A 465 9.18 34.72 -35.76
CA LEU A 465 8.79 33.38 -36.25
C LEU A 465 9.17 33.10 -37.71
N GLY A 466 9.41 34.13 -38.53
CA GLY A 466 9.72 33.95 -39.97
C GLY A 466 8.57 33.35 -40.80
N THR A 467 8.86 32.87 -42.02
CA THR A 467 7.88 32.23 -42.93
C THR A 467 7.77 30.71 -42.76
N LYS A 468 8.62 30.13 -41.90
CA LYS A 468 8.64 28.70 -41.58
C LYS A 468 8.75 28.52 -40.08
N PHE A 469 7.93 27.65 -39.51
CA PHE A 469 7.89 27.39 -38.07
C PHE A 469 7.58 25.94 -37.78
N VAL A 470 8.00 25.48 -36.60
CA VAL A 470 7.64 24.15 -36.06
C VAL A 470 6.72 24.35 -34.86
N MET A 471 5.70 23.51 -34.79
CA MET A 471 4.86 23.34 -33.61
C MET A 471 5.11 21.96 -33.03
N GLU A 472 5.42 21.90 -31.73
CA GLU A 472 5.65 20.66 -31.01
C GLU A 472 4.71 20.61 -29.82
N MET A 473 4.14 19.44 -29.55
CA MET A 473 3.33 19.20 -28.36
C MET A 473 3.23 17.70 -28.08
N SER A 474 3.08 17.34 -26.81
CA SER A 474 2.72 15.99 -26.40
C SER A 474 1.27 16.00 -25.91
N ALA A 475 0.45 15.07 -26.39
CA ALA A 475 -0.96 15.03 -26.04
C ALA A 475 -1.39 13.62 -25.63
N LYS A 476 -2.13 13.53 -24.53
CA LYS A 476 -2.74 12.30 -24.01
C LYS A 476 -4.19 12.21 -24.43
N VAL A 477 -4.57 11.13 -25.12
CA VAL A 477 -5.95 10.90 -25.60
C VAL A 477 -6.79 10.34 -24.44
N GLY A 478 -7.93 10.96 -24.14
CA GLY A 478 -8.90 10.53 -23.11
C GLY A 478 -10.25 10.10 -23.71
N ALA A 479 -11.09 9.40 -22.93
CA ALA A 479 -12.41 8.93 -23.37
C ALA A 479 -13.33 10.09 -23.79
N GLU A 480 -14.04 9.90 -24.90
CA GLU A 480 -15.06 10.78 -25.51
C GLU A 480 -14.70 12.29 -25.58
N SER A 481 -13.41 12.62 -25.49
CA SER A 481 -12.89 13.98 -25.35
C SER A 481 -12.11 14.37 -26.60
N THR A 482 -12.44 15.51 -27.20
CA THR A 482 -11.66 16.04 -28.35
C THR A 482 -10.74 17.17 -27.91
N ILE A 483 -9.43 17.06 -28.17
CA ILE A 483 -8.47 18.17 -28.06
C ILE A 483 -8.18 18.67 -29.47
N SER A 484 -8.22 19.99 -29.68
CA SER A 484 -7.82 20.61 -30.95
C SER A 484 -6.82 21.73 -30.74
N SER A 485 -5.78 21.78 -31.59
CA SER A 485 -4.93 22.97 -31.66
C SER A 485 -5.63 24.03 -32.52
N GLN A 486 -5.65 25.28 -32.03
CA GLN A 486 -6.20 26.43 -32.76
C GLN A 486 -5.19 27.56 -32.87
N VAL A 487 -4.86 27.92 -34.10
CA VAL A 487 -3.94 29.03 -34.37
C VAL A 487 -4.73 30.21 -34.94
N LYS A 488 -4.65 31.37 -34.28
CA LYS A 488 -5.34 32.59 -34.71
C LYS A 488 -4.39 33.52 -35.46
N TYR A 489 -4.81 33.94 -36.65
CA TYR A 489 -3.95 34.69 -37.56
C TYR A 489 -4.69 35.81 -38.29
N THR A 490 -3.92 36.79 -38.77
CA THR A 490 -4.41 37.87 -39.63
C THR A 490 -3.97 37.65 -41.07
N THR A 491 -4.93 37.83 -41.98
CA THR A 491 -4.68 37.70 -43.41
C THR A 491 -4.01 38.95 -43.96
N LYS A 492 -3.16 38.77 -44.98
CA LYS A 492 -2.37 39.83 -45.64
C LYS A 492 -3.20 41.00 -46.20
N SER A 493 -4.50 40.80 -46.47
CA SER A 493 -5.40 41.78 -47.10
C SER A 493 -6.24 42.61 -46.14
N ASP A 494 -6.44 42.17 -44.90
CA ASP A 494 -7.21 42.89 -43.89
C ASP A 494 -6.68 42.58 -42.48
N PRO A 495 -5.87 43.47 -41.89
CA PRO A 495 -5.30 43.28 -40.56
C PRO A 495 -6.34 43.41 -39.44
N SER A 496 -7.58 43.83 -39.74
CA SER A 496 -8.65 43.99 -38.74
C SER A 496 -9.49 42.74 -38.53
N THR A 497 -9.43 41.77 -39.46
CA THR A 497 -10.18 40.50 -39.37
C THR A 497 -9.28 39.33 -39.01
N SER A 498 -9.63 38.62 -37.92
CA SER A 498 -8.92 37.42 -37.46
C SER A 498 -9.57 36.14 -38.01
N ASN A 499 -8.75 35.20 -38.48
CA ASN A 499 -9.17 33.85 -38.88
C ASN A 499 -8.50 32.78 -38.00
N PHE A 500 -9.08 31.57 -37.97
CA PHE A 500 -8.60 30.46 -37.14
C PHE A 500 -8.28 29.23 -37.99
N LEU A 501 -7.12 28.62 -37.74
CA LEU A 501 -6.70 27.34 -38.32
C LEU A 501 -6.73 26.26 -37.24
N ASN A 502 -7.32 25.09 -37.55
CA ASN A 502 -7.32 23.90 -36.68
C ASN A 502 -6.48 22.79 -37.35
N PRO A 503 -5.14 22.82 -37.25
CA PRO A 503 -4.33 21.89 -38.03
C PRO A 503 -4.41 20.46 -37.50
N ILE A 504 -4.49 20.24 -36.18
CA ILE A 504 -4.46 18.91 -35.56
C ILE A 504 -5.59 18.80 -34.53
N ARG A 505 -6.32 17.68 -34.55
CA ARG A 505 -7.30 17.32 -33.51
C ARG A 505 -7.14 15.88 -33.06
N PHE A 506 -7.16 15.66 -31.77
CA PHE A 506 -7.18 14.38 -31.09
C PHE A 506 -8.61 14.13 -30.64
N THR A 507 -9.23 13.06 -31.09
CA THR A 507 -10.59 12.64 -30.73
C THR A 507 -10.55 11.30 -30.00
N ASP A 508 -11.69 10.81 -29.53
CA ASP A 508 -11.76 9.49 -28.89
C ASP A 508 -11.23 8.41 -29.84
N ARG A 509 -10.08 7.84 -29.47
CA ARG A 509 -9.32 6.85 -30.24
C ARG A 509 -8.83 7.27 -31.63
N GLN A 510 -8.80 8.55 -32.01
CA GLN A 510 -8.27 8.95 -33.32
C GLN A 510 -7.49 10.27 -33.28
N ILE A 511 -6.58 10.47 -34.23
CA ILE A 511 -5.93 11.76 -34.49
C ILE A 511 -6.26 12.17 -35.92
N THR A 512 -6.73 13.40 -36.08
CA THR A 512 -7.07 14.01 -37.36
C THR A 512 -6.18 15.21 -37.65
N VAL A 513 -5.71 15.32 -38.89
CA VAL A 513 -5.01 16.50 -39.40
C VAL A 513 -5.83 17.08 -40.52
N MET A 514 -6.21 18.36 -40.42
CA MET A 514 -7.05 19.03 -41.42
C MET A 514 -8.36 18.29 -41.74
N ASN A 515 -9.00 17.71 -40.71
CA ASN A 515 -10.19 16.85 -40.79
C ASN A 515 -10.02 15.52 -41.51
N THR A 516 -8.79 15.12 -41.85
CA THR A 516 -8.47 13.77 -42.33
C THR A 516 -8.02 12.95 -41.13
N ILE A 517 -8.57 11.75 -40.93
CA ILE A 517 -8.08 10.84 -39.89
C ILE A 517 -6.72 10.32 -40.33
N VAL A 518 -5.69 10.58 -39.52
CA VAL A 518 -4.29 10.21 -39.80
C VAL A 518 -3.78 9.11 -38.87
N LYS A 519 -4.44 8.87 -37.74
CA LYS A 519 -4.21 7.73 -36.85
C LYS A 519 -5.53 7.26 -36.26
N GLU A 520 -5.85 5.98 -36.42
CA GLU A 520 -7.02 5.31 -35.83
C GLU A 520 -6.61 4.45 -34.63
N ASP A 521 -7.57 4.07 -33.79
CA ASP A 521 -7.38 3.21 -32.61
C ASP A 521 -6.34 3.68 -31.58
N CYS A 522 -6.21 4.99 -31.38
CA CYS A 522 -5.43 5.53 -30.28
C CYS A 522 -5.92 4.94 -28.94
N VAL A 523 -4.98 4.45 -28.15
CA VAL A 523 -5.24 3.87 -26.83
C VAL A 523 -5.44 5.01 -25.85
N GLN A 524 -6.62 5.04 -25.24
CA GLN A 524 -6.94 5.99 -24.18
C GLN A 524 -5.92 5.91 -23.04
N GLY A 525 -5.50 7.06 -22.55
CA GLY A 525 -4.51 7.16 -21.47
C GLY A 525 -3.05 7.22 -21.95
N ASN A 526 -2.78 6.94 -23.22
CA ASN A 526 -1.43 7.03 -23.79
C ASN A 526 -1.09 8.44 -24.25
N TRP A 527 0.19 8.79 -24.08
CA TRP A 527 0.78 10.00 -24.64
C TRP A 527 1.17 9.78 -26.10
N TYR A 528 0.92 10.81 -26.90
CA TYR A 528 1.25 10.89 -28.31
C TYR A 528 2.07 12.15 -28.55
N ASP A 529 3.29 11.99 -29.06
CA ASP A 529 4.17 13.13 -29.36
C ASP A 529 3.88 13.63 -30.77
N VAL A 530 3.48 14.89 -30.89
CA VAL A 530 3.07 15.46 -32.18
C VAL A 530 3.95 16.64 -32.57
N LYS A 531 4.58 16.52 -33.75
CA LYS A 531 5.40 17.57 -34.34
C LYS A 531 4.82 17.97 -35.69
N ALA A 532 4.62 19.25 -35.91
CA ALA A 532 4.07 19.79 -37.16
C ALA A 532 4.99 20.85 -37.75
N TYR A 533 5.44 20.61 -38.98
CA TYR A 533 6.16 21.58 -39.78
C TYR A 533 5.19 22.39 -40.64
N CYS A 534 5.28 23.72 -40.55
CA CYS A 534 4.45 24.63 -41.31
C CYS A 534 5.29 25.59 -42.16
N ASP A 535 4.99 25.67 -43.45
CA ASP A 535 5.60 26.61 -44.40
C ASP A 535 4.52 27.56 -44.94
N THR A 536 4.59 28.83 -44.55
CA THR A 536 3.56 29.82 -44.91
C THR A 536 3.74 30.38 -46.32
N GLU A 537 4.89 30.21 -46.96
CA GLU A 537 5.10 30.63 -48.36
C GLU A 537 4.47 29.63 -49.33
N THR A 538 4.68 28.33 -49.08
CA THR A 538 4.19 27.26 -49.96
C THR A 538 2.90 26.62 -49.48
N GLY A 539 2.50 26.83 -48.23
CA GLY A 539 1.32 26.22 -47.61
C GLY A 539 1.51 24.79 -47.17
N ARG A 540 2.74 24.27 -47.23
CA ARG A 540 3.01 22.87 -46.89
C ARG A 540 2.86 22.67 -45.38
N LEU A 541 2.22 21.58 -45.00
CA LEU A 541 2.02 21.11 -43.65
C LEU A 541 2.41 19.64 -43.59
N VAL A 542 3.40 19.31 -42.76
CA VAL A 542 3.84 17.93 -42.50
C VAL A 542 3.68 17.64 -41.02
N VAL A 543 3.06 16.51 -40.65
CA VAL A 543 2.78 16.14 -39.25
C VAL A 543 3.34 14.77 -38.95
N PHE A 544 4.07 14.69 -37.85
CA PHE A 544 4.59 13.47 -37.26
C PHE A 544 3.87 13.14 -35.95
N VAL A 545 3.54 11.87 -35.73
CA VAL A 545 3.00 11.38 -34.46
C VAL A 545 3.86 10.22 -33.96
N ASP A 546 4.40 10.34 -32.75
CA ASP A 546 5.36 9.40 -32.15
C ASP A 546 6.61 9.14 -33.01
N GLY A 547 6.95 10.12 -33.86
CA GLY A 547 7.99 10.04 -34.88
C GLY A 547 7.53 9.53 -36.25
N GLU A 548 6.29 9.05 -36.42
CA GLU A 548 5.81 8.59 -37.73
C GLU A 548 5.24 9.74 -38.54
N GLU A 549 5.67 9.93 -39.80
CA GLU A 549 5.00 10.87 -40.72
C GLU A 549 3.59 10.36 -41.02
N VAL A 550 2.59 11.03 -40.46
CA VAL A 550 1.18 10.65 -40.63
C VAL A 550 0.44 11.56 -41.61
N PHE A 551 1.07 12.68 -42.03
CA PHE A 551 0.49 13.62 -42.97
C PHE A 551 1.55 14.48 -43.68
N ASP A 552 1.48 14.62 -45.00
CA ASP A 552 2.18 15.64 -45.80
C ASP A 552 1.22 16.20 -46.86
N GLY A 553 0.91 17.48 -46.78
CA GLY A 553 -0.07 18.11 -47.65
C GLY A 553 0.11 19.62 -47.80
N THR A 554 -0.65 20.23 -48.71
CA THR A 554 -0.67 21.69 -48.90
C THR A 554 -2.01 22.28 -48.51
N ASN A 555 -1.99 23.44 -47.87
CA ASN A 555 -3.20 24.12 -47.43
C ASN A 555 -3.15 25.63 -47.70
N THR A 556 -4.18 26.12 -48.39
CA THR A 556 -4.32 27.54 -48.77
C THR A 556 -4.52 28.48 -47.59
N VAL A 557 -4.97 27.98 -46.44
CA VAL A 557 -5.12 28.77 -45.21
C VAL A 557 -3.74 29.01 -44.58
N VAL A 558 -2.86 28.01 -44.60
CA VAL A 558 -1.44 28.12 -44.18
C VAL A 558 -0.67 29.08 -45.12
N GLN A 559 -0.95 29.06 -46.44
CA GLN A 559 -0.33 30.00 -47.41
C GLN A 559 -0.65 31.49 -47.14
N ASN A 560 -1.77 31.78 -46.48
CA ASN A 560 -2.24 33.15 -46.27
C ASN A 560 -1.78 33.75 -44.93
N PHE A 561 -0.91 33.04 -44.22
CA PHE A 561 -0.46 33.36 -42.88
C PHE A 561 0.65 34.42 -42.92
N ASN A 562 0.34 35.65 -42.52
CA ASN A 562 1.26 36.80 -42.65
C ASN A 562 1.82 37.27 -41.29
N ALA A 563 1.06 37.09 -40.20
CA ALA A 563 1.51 37.33 -38.84
C ALA A 563 0.75 36.43 -37.86
N PHE A 564 1.46 35.92 -36.86
CA PHE A 564 0.81 35.34 -35.68
C PHE A 564 0.20 36.47 -34.89
N THR A 565 -1.04 36.28 -34.43
CA THR A 565 -1.69 37.22 -33.51
C THR A 565 -1.86 36.60 -32.14
N ASP A 566 -2.11 35.28 -32.09
CA ASP A 566 -2.38 34.53 -30.87
C ASP A 566 -2.41 33.04 -31.21
N THR A 567 -2.04 32.17 -30.28
CA THR A 567 -2.16 30.70 -30.45
C THR A 567 -2.80 30.11 -29.22
N ARG A 568 -3.73 29.17 -29.43
CA ARG A 568 -4.51 28.56 -28.36
C ARG A 568 -4.68 27.07 -28.57
N VAL A 569 -4.69 26.31 -27.48
CA VAL A 569 -5.15 24.92 -27.50
C VAL A 569 -6.54 24.90 -26.91
N ILE A 570 -7.49 24.33 -27.64
CA ILE A 570 -8.89 24.31 -27.21
C ILE A 570 -9.37 22.86 -27.11
N GLN A 571 -9.77 22.48 -25.92
CA GLN A 571 -10.54 21.25 -25.68
C GLN A 571 -11.98 21.48 -26.13
N HIS A 572 -12.51 20.60 -26.97
CA HIS A 572 -13.85 20.72 -27.53
C HIS A 572 -14.66 19.46 -27.18
N PHE A 573 -15.87 19.66 -26.66
CA PHE A 573 -16.86 18.61 -26.34
C PHE A 573 -16.40 17.57 -25.29
N CYS A 574 -16.83 17.76 -24.05
CA CYS A 574 -17.09 16.68 -23.09
C CYS A 574 -18.54 16.87 -22.63
N GLY A 575 -19.37 15.82 -22.71
CA GLY A 575 -20.70 15.83 -22.11
C GLY A 575 -20.65 15.95 -20.58
N LYS A 576 -21.79 16.25 -19.95
CA LYS A 576 -21.90 16.50 -18.51
C LYS A 576 -21.46 15.33 -17.61
N ASP A 577 -21.40 14.11 -18.16
CA ASP A 577 -21.24 12.85 -17.42
C ASP A 577 -19.94 12.08 -17.77
N GLN A 578 -18.97 12.72 -18.45
CA GLN A 578 -17.70 12.12 -18.89
C GLN A 578 -16.52 12.59 -18.03
N ILE A 579 -15.65 11.66 -17.57
CA ILE A 579 -14.42 11.97 -16.82
C ILE A 579 -13.40 12.61 -17.78
N ARG A 580 -12.83 13.76 -17.39
CA ARG A 580 -11.84 14.50 -18.18
C ARG A 580 -10.46 13.81 -18.08
N GLU A 581 -10.07 13.08 -19.12
CA GLU A 581 -8.80 12.30 -19.10
C GLU A 581 -7.75 12.74 -20.13
N SER A 582 -8.03 13.77 -20.94
CA SER A 582 -7.10 14.25 -21.97
C SER A 582 -6.18 15.37 -21.45
N TRP A 583 -4.88 15.32 -21.79
CA TRP A 583 -3.86 16.28 -21.35
C TRP A 583 -3.01 16.76 -22.53
N VAL A 584 -2.50 17.99 -22.49
CA VAL A 584 -1.44 18.48 -23.40
C VAL A 584 -0.29 18.98 -22.54
N ASP A 585 0.92 18.60 -22.90
CA ASP A 585 2.15 19.06 -22.28
C ASP A 585 3.15 19.53 -23.36
N ASP A 586 4.14 20.32 -22.96
CA ASP A 586 5.26 20.77 -23.79
C ASP A 586 4.86 21.43 -25.13
N PHE A 587 3.76 22.18 -25.15
CA PHE A 587 3.36 22.93 -26.35
C PHE A 587 4.32 24.08 -26.63
N ARG A 588 5.00 24.04 -27.78
CA ARG A 588 6.00 25.04 -28.20
C ARG A 588 5.81 25.41 -29.66
N ILE A 589 6.06 26.68 -29.97
CA ILE A 589 6.16 27.18 -31.35
C ILE A 589 7.42 28.03 -31.45
N TYR A 590 8.23 27.74 -32.46
CA TYR A 590 9.40 28.55 -32.76
C TYR A 590 9.65 28.66 -34.26
N GLY A 591 10.23 29.79 -34.65
CA GLY A 591 10.62 30.07 -36.01
C GLY A 591 11.84 29.25 -36.41
N VAL A 592 11.88 28.79 -37.65
CA VAL A 592 12.98 27.98 -38.17
C VAL A 592 13.45 28.58 -39.50
N GLY A 593 14.74 28.92 -39.57
CA GLY A 593 15.32 29.64 -40.72
C GLY A 593 15.45 28.82 -42.01
N GLY A 594 15.12 27.52 -42.00
CA GLY A 594 15.18 26.68 -43.20
C GLY A 594 15.16 25.19 -42.88
N LEU A 595 13.98 24.59 -42.92
CA LEU A 595 13.80 23.13 -42.89
C LEU A 595 13.65 22.62 -44.32
N THR A 596 14.43 21.60 -44.66
CA THR A 596 14.49 20.93 -45.97
C THR A 596 13.92 19.51 -45.86
N ASP A 597 13.64 18.82 -46.96
CA ASP A 597 13.17 17.42 -46.92
C ASP A 597 14.15 16.49 -46.15
N SER A 598 15.45 16.83 -46.12
CA SER A 598 16.43 16.11 -45.30
C SER A 598 16.27 16.33 -43.81
N PHE A 599 15.71 17.47 -43.37
CA PHE A 599 15.39 17.72 -41.97
C PHE A 599 14.14 16.95 -41.54
N LEU A 600 13.11 16.87 -42.39
CA LEU A 600 11.91 16.05 -42.10
C LEU A 600 12.29 14.57 -41.89
N ALA A 601 13.25 14.06 -42.67
CA ALA A 601 13.80 12.71 -42.49
C ALA A 601 14.53 12.50 -41.13
N THR A 602 14.93 13.57 -40.44
CA THR A 602 15.55 13.47 -39.10
C THR A 602 14.52 13.31 -37.97
N MET A 603 13.23 13.49 -38.26
CA MET A 603 12.15 13.43 -37.27
C MET A 603 11.52 12.02 -37.13
N ASP A 604 11.89 11.03 -37.96
CA ASP A 604 11.35 9.66 -37.92
C ASP A 604 12.22 8.64 -37.15
N THR A 605 11.64 8.03 -36.10
CA THR A 605 12.30 7.12 -35.15
C THR A 605 11.48 5.86 -34.79
N LYS A 606 10.54 5.44 -35.66
CA LYS A 606 9.64 4.30 -35.40
C LYS A 606 10.35 2.94 -35.40
N LEU A 607 9.94 2.05 -34.49
CA LEU A 607 10.33 0.63 -34.42
C LEU A 607 9.09 -0.27 -34.59
N VAL A 608 9.18 -1.29 -35.44
CA VAL A 608 8.08 -2.26 -35.70
C VAL A 608 8.58 -3.70 -35.67
N SER A 609 7.70 -4.68 -35.41
CA SER A 609 8.03 -6.12 -35.45
C SER A 609 6.85 -6.94 -35.97
N GLU A 610 7.12 -8.03 -36.67
CA GLU A 610 6.09 -9.01 -37.09
C GLU A 610 5.95 -10.20 -36.11
N VAL A 611 6.88 -10.33 -35.16
CA VAL A 611 6.99 -11.50 -34.26
C VAL A 611 7.00 -11.14 -32.78
N LEU A 612 7.31 -9.88 -32.44
CA LEU A 612 7.27 -9.33 -31.09
C LEU A 612 6.13 -8.33 -30.95
N THR A 613 5.59 -8.21 -29.75
CA THR A 613 4.57 -7.20 -29.46
C THR A 613 5.25 -5.90 -29.02
N ILE A 614 5.02 -4.81 -29.77
CA ILE A 614 5.54 -3.48 -29.47
C ILE A 614 4.40 -2.60 -28.94
N GLU A 615 4.43 -2.28 -27.65
CA GLU A 615 3.41 -1.48 -26.98
C GLU A 615 4.04 -0.21 -26.39
N GLY A 616 3.83 0.93 -27.06
CA GLY A 616 4.47 2.18 -26.69
C GLY A 616 5.99 2.08 -26.74
N SER A 617 6.64 2.24 -25.58
CA SER A 617 8.10 2.12 -25.42
C SER A 617 8.54 0.74 -24.91
N TYR A 618 7.70 -0.29 -25.03
CA TYR A 618 7.99 -1.63 -24.52
C TYR A 618 8.00 -2.69 -25.62
N ILE A 619 8.92 -3.66 -25.48
CA ILE A 619 9.02 -4.86 -26.32
C ILE A 619 8.69 -6.08 -25.46
N ASN A 620 7.74 -6.90 -25.91
CA ASN A 620 7.30 -8.12 -25.24
C ASN A 620 7.42 -9.35 -26.17
N GLY A 621 7.46 -10.56 -25.59
CA GLY A 621 7.45 -11.83 -26.33
C GLY A 621 8.83 -12.32 -26.80
N TYR A 622 9.90 -11.91 -26.12
CA TYR A 622 11.29 -12.15 -26.51
C TYR A 622 11.91 -13.43 -25.89
N THR A 623 11.10 -14.32 -25.29
CA THR A 623 11.62 -15.54 -24.62
C THR A 623 12.53 -16.36 -25.55
N GLY A 624 13.74 -16.64 -25.07
CA GLY A 624 14.70 -17.51 -25.75
C GLY A 624 15.44 -16.87 -26.93
N MET A 625 15.24 -15.57 -27.20
CA MET A 625 15.98 -14.84 -28.22
C MET A 625 17.36 -14.38 -27.70
N ASN A 626 18.31 -14.24 -28.63
CA ASN A 626 19.56 -13.50 -28.40
C ASN A 626 19.49 -12.09 -29.01
N ALA A 627 20.49 -11.25 -28.72
CA ALA A 627 20.51 -9.84 -29.10
C ALA A 627 20.44 -9.65 -30.62
N GLN A 628 21.07 -10.53 -31.41
CA GLN A 628 20.98 -10.47 -32.88
C GLN A 628 19.59 -10.88 -33.36
N GLN A 629 19.01 -11.95 -32.82
CA GLN A 629 17.65 -12.39 -33.15
C GLN A 629 16.60 -11.33 -32.78
N LEU A 630 16.77 -10.65 -31.65
CA LEU A 630 15.95 -9.51 -31.26
C LEU A 630 16.07 -8.35 -32.25
N LEU A 631 17.30 -7.98 -32.65
CA LEU A 631 17.52 -6.93 -33.63
C LEU A 631 16.98 -7.29 -35.03
N ASP A 632 17.08 -8.55 -35.43
CA ASP A 632 16.56 -9.05 -36.71
C ASP A 632 15.02 -9.10 -36.69
N ALA A 633 14.41 -9.34 -35.52
CA ALA A 633 12.97 -9.38 -35.30
C ALA A 633 12.30 -7.99 -35.34
N VAL A 634 13.05 -6.91 -35.19
CA VAL A 634 12.53 -5.52 -35.20
C VAL A 634 13.04 -4.74 -36.42
N THR A 635 12.29 -3.77 -36.93
CA THR A 635 12.64 -2.95 -38.10
C THR A 635 12.49 -1.46 -37.76
N VAL A 636 13.35 -0.60 -38.34
CA VAL A 636 13.34 0.86 -38.14
C VAL A 636 13.32 1.61 -39.47
N SER A 637 12.95 2.90 -39.43
CA SER A 637 12.85 3.78 -40.59
C SER A 637 14.18 3.96 -41.36
N GLN A 638 14.10 4.26 -42.66
CA GLN A 638 15.26 4.24 -43.55
C GLN A 638 16.35 5.24 -43.12
N GLY A 639 17.54 4.71 -42.78
CA GLY A 639 18.69 5.51 -42.33
C GLY A 639 18.80 5.67 -40.80
N ALA A 640 17.78 5.28 -40.05
CA ALA A 640 17.85 5.20 -38.58
C ALA A 640 18.69 3.99 -38.15
N THR A 641 19.30 4.08 -36.97
CA THR A 641 20.11 2.98 -36.40
C THR A 641 19.42 2.40 -35.17
N LYS A 642 19.53 1.08 -34.99
CA LYS A 642 19.00 0.34 -33.83
C LYS A 642 20.13 -0.39 -33.12
N THR A 643 20.19 -0.27 -31.80
CA THR A 643 21.24 -0.90 -30.98
C THR A 643 20.62 -1.45 -29.71
N VAL A 644 21.03 -2.66 -29.29
CA VAL A 644 20.66 -3.22 -27.99
C VAL A 644 21.67 -2.77 -26.95
N TYR A 645 21.17 -2.20 -25.87
CA TYR A 645 21.92 -1.85 -24.67
C TYR A 645 21.51 -2.76 -23.52
N ALA A 646 22.41 -2.99 -22.59
CA ALA A 646 22.09 -3.63 -21.33
C ALA A 646 21.11 -2.76 -20.54
N SER A 647 20.58 -3.30 -19.45
CA SER A 647 19.62 -2.60 -18.58
C SER A 647 20.18 -1.32 -17.94
N ASP A 648 21.50 -1.12 -17.97
CA ASP A 648 22.17 0.12 -17.56
C ASP A 648 22.01 1.28 -18.59
N GLY A 649 21.51 0.99 -19.80
CA GLY A 649 21.35 1.95 -20.89
C GLY A 649 22.67 2.50 -21.46
N GLN A 650 23.82 1.96 -21.07
CA GLN A 650 25.15 2.43 -21.45
C GLN A 650 25.96 1.37 -22.21
N SER A 651 25.83 0.11 -21.84
CA SER A 651 26.64 -0.99 -22.39
C SER A 651 25.99 -1.61 -23.62
N VAL A 652 26.65 -1.56 -24.78
CA VAL A 652 26.14 -2.19 -26.02
C VAL A 652 26.25 -3.71 -25.94
N VAL A 653 25.14 -4.41 -26.19
CA VAL A 653 25.05 -5.89 -26.20
C VAL A 653 25.11 -6.40 -27.64
N THR A 654 25.90 -7.45 -27.89
CA THR A 654 26.15 -7.96 -29.26
C THR A 654 25.75 -9.42 -29.46
N GLY A 655 25.36 -9.74 -30.71
CA GLY A 655 25.40 -11.09 -31.31
C GLY A 655 24.57 -12.15 -30.59
N ASP A 656 25.27 -13.12 -30.00
CA ASP A 656 24.69 -14.35 -29.46
C ASP A 656 24.26 -14.26 -27.99
N THR A 657 24.37 -13.08 -27.38
CA THR A 657 24.03 -12.88 -25.97
C THR A 657 22.51 -12.99 -25.78
N PRO A 658 22.01 -13.87 -24.90
CA PRO A 658 20.59 -13.93 -24.56
C PRO A 658 20.08 -12.58 -24.09
N VAL A 659 18.88 -12.20 -24.54
CA VAL A 659 18.25 -10.95 -24.10
C VAL A 659 17.40 -11.17 -22.86
N GLU A 660 17.44 -10.21 -21.95
CA GLU A 660 16.78 -10.29 -20.65
C GLU A 660 15.92 -9.03 -20.40
N GLN A 661 14.99 -9.14 -19.45
CA GLN A 661 14.14 -8.02 -19.04
C GLN A 661 14.98 -6.81 -18.61
N GLY A 662 14.55 -5.63 -19.02
CA GLY A 662 15.21 -4.37 -18.73
C GLY A 662 16.26 -3.95 -19.76
N MET A 663 16.72 -4.85 -20.66
CA MET A 663 17.56 -4.45 -21.78
C MET A 663 16.81 -3.48 -22.71
N ILE A 664 17.55 -2.62 -23.42
CA ILE A 664 16.97 -1.47 -24.13
C ILE A 664 17.34 -1.54 -25.62
N VAL A 665 16.36 -1.48 -26.50
CA VAL A 665 16.58 -1.23 -27.93
C VAL A 665 16.45 0.28 -28.17
N THR A 666 17.56 0.94 -28.47
CA THR A 666 17.56 2.37 -28.80
C THR A 666 17.54 2.55 -30.30
N VAL A 667 16.61 3.38 -30.78
CA VAL A 667 16.52 3.86 -32.16
C VAL A 667 17.00 5.30 -32.22
N VAL A 668 17.98 5.57 -33.08
CA VAL A 668 18.53 6.91 -33.28
C VAL A 668 18.21 7.36 -34.70
N SER A 669 17.69 8.58 -34.84
CA SER A 669 17.34 9.13 -36.14
C SER A 669 18.59 9.29 -37.03
N PRO A 670 18.44 9.35 -38.37
CA PRO A 670 19.57 9.44 -39.31
C PRO A 670 20.50 10.64 -39.06
N GLY A 671 19.98 11.73 -38.45
CA GLY A 671 20.71 12.94 -38.11
C GLY A 671 21.32 12.96 -36.69
N GLY A 672 21.01 11.97 -35.85
CA GLY A 672 21.54 11.84 -34.49
C GLY A 672 20.93 12.77 -33.43
N SER A 673 19.99 13.64 -33.82
CA SER A 673 19.33 14.62 -32.96
C SER A 673 18.26 14.01 -32.05
N ASP A 674 17.57 12.98 -32.54
CA ASP A 674 16.45 12.35 -31.83
C ASP A 674 16.77 10.88 -31.50
N ARG A 675 16.41 10.47 -30.28
CA ARG A 675 16.61 9.12 -29.76
C ARG A 675 15.33 8.62 -29.11
N LYS A 676 14.94 7.38 -29.40
CA LYS A 676 13.80 6.70 -28.79
C LYS A 676 14.22 5.35 -28.23
N ASN A 677 13.88 5.09 -26.97
CA ASN A 677 14.24 3.88 -26.25
C ASN A 677 13.04 2.95 -26.13
N TYR A 678 13.25 1.67 -26.43
CA TYR A 678 12.27 0.60 -26.25
C TYR A 678 12.80 -0.42 -25.24
N ILE A 679 12.13 -0.60 -24.11
CA ILE A 679 12.58 -1.44 -23.00
C ILE A 679 11.98 -2.83 -23.14
N LEU A 680 12.80 -3.87 -22.99
CA LEU A 680 12.33 -5.26 -22.91
C LEU A 680 11.59 -5.46 -21.60
N ASN A 681 10.28 -5.67 -21.68
CA ASN A 681 9.41 -5.69 -20.51
C ASN A 681 9.01 -7.11 -20.11
N VAL A 682 8.28 -7.84 -20.96
CA VAL A 682 7.78 -9.18 -20.61
C VAL A 682 8.30 -10.25 -21.56
N ALA A 683 8.98 -11.27 -21.02
CA ALA A 683 9.53 -12.36 -21.80
C ALA A 683 8.45 -13.33 -22.34
N ASP A 684 7.49 -13.80 -21.50
CA ASP A 684 6.16 -14.41 -21.80
C ASP A 684 5.57 -15.10 -20.53
N ALA A 685 4.29 -15.51 -20.56
CA ALA A 685 3.53 -16.19 -19.48
C ALA A 685 4.00 -17.63 -19.17
N ILE A 686 3.99 -18.04 -17.89
CA ILE A 686 4.42 -19.38 -17.46
C ILE A 686 3.19 -20.28 -17.23
N ILE A 687 3.05 -21.32 -18.05
CA ILE A 687 2.10 -22.41 -17.82
C ILE A 687 2.81 -23.51 -17.02
N GLY A 688 2.37 -23.74 -15.80
CA GLY A 688 2.84 -24.81 -14.92
C GLY A 688 2.58 -26.20 -15.50
N ASP A 689 3.15 -27.22 -14.89
CA ASP A 689 2.89 -28.60 -15.31
C ASP A 689 1.49 -29.06 -14.86
N ILE A 690 0.93 -30.01 -15.61
CA ILE A 690 -0.33 -30.66 -15.23
C ILE A 690 -0.03 -31.56 -14.04
N THR A 691 -0.60 -31.21 -12.89
CA THR A 691 -0.63 -32.05 -11.70
C THR A 691 -1.96 -32.79 -11.65
N TYR A 692 -2.00 -33.95 -11.00
CA TYR A 692 -3.19 -34.77 -10.96
C TYR A 692 -3.20 -35.73 -9.78
N LYS A 693 -4.40 -36.05 -9.32
CA LYS A 693 -4.69 -36.88 -8.16
C LYS A 693 -5.79 -37.88 -8.49
N SER A 694 -5.72 -39.07 -7.90
CA SER A 694 -6.79 -40.07 -7.94
C SER A 694 -7.22 -40.33 -6.51
N ASN A 695 -8.48 -40.04 -6.22
CA ASN A 695 -9.08 -40.09 -4.88
C ASN A 695 -8.23 -39.34 -3.84
N GLY A 696 -7.72 -38.16 -4.21
CA GLY A 696 -6.85 -37.34 -3.36
C GLY A 696 -5.37 -37.76 -3.29
N VAL A 697 -4.97 -38.87 -3.91
CA VAL A 697 -3.57 -39.32 -3.94
C VAL A 697 -2.86 -38.82 -5.19
N MET A 698 -1.67 -38.24 -5.07
CA MET A 698 -0.81 -37.93 -6.22
C MET A 698 -0.33 -39.21 -6.91
N THR A 699 -0.61 -39.37 -8.21
CA THR A 699 -0.52 -40.70 -8.85
C THR A 699 0.59 -40.89 -9.88
N ASN A 700 1.53 -39.96 -10.04
CA ASN A 700 2.72 -40.07 -10.91
C ASN A 700 2.48 -40.86 -12.24
N GLY A 701 1.57 -40.38 -13.06
CA GLY A 701 1.17 -40.97 -14.33
C GLY A 701 0.02 -41.98 -14.26
N LYS A 702 -0.63 -42.18 -13.10
CA LYS A 702 -1.62 -43.25 -12.90
C LYS A 702 -3.02 -42.78 -12.45
N PHE A 703 -3.99 -43.68 -12.48
CA PHE A 703 -5.35 -43.40 -11.98
C PHE A 703 -6.06 -44.70 -11.52
N ALA A 704 -7.05 -44.57 -10.65
CA ALA A 704 -7.96 -45.63 -10.22
C ALA A 704 -9.42 -45.27 -10.52
N THR A 705 -10.34 -46.21 -10.27
CA THR A 705 -11.76 -45.89 -10.18
C THR A 705 -12.04 -44.94 -9.02
N GLY A 706 -13.04 -44.07 -9.17
CA GLY A 706 -13.37 -43.00 -8.21
C GLY A 706 -13.08 -41.62 -8.77
N THR A 707 -12.93 -40.62 -7.91
CA THR A 707 -12.74 -39.23 -8.34
C THR A 707 -11.31 -39.01 -8.82
N PHE A 708 -11.14 -38.44 -10.01
CA PHE A 708 -9.85 -38.05 -10.57
C PHE A 708 -9.83 -36.55 -10.81
N GLU A 709 -8.79 -35.89 -10.34
CA GLU A 709 -8.65 -34.44 -10.45
C GLU A 709 -7.34 -34.10 -11.14
N ALA A 710 -7.37 -33.09 -12.00
CA ALA A 710 -6.17 -32.53 -12.60
C ALA A 710 -6.18 -31.02 -12.46
N SER A 711 -5.01 -30.43 -12.28
CA SER A 711 -4.86 -28.99 -12.18
C SER A 711 -3.61 -28.47 -12.87
N VAL A 712 -3.67 -27.21 -13.32
CA VAL A 712 -2.55 -26.49 -13.93
C VAL A 712 -2.46 -25.10 -13.33
N SER A 713 -1.30 -24.76 -12.78
CA SER A 713 -1.00 -23.41 -12.35
C SER A 713 -0.60 -22.52 -13.53
N LEU A 714 -1.05 -21.28 -13.50
CA LEU A 714 -0.80 -20.26 -14.51
C LEU A 714 -0.20 -19.05 -13.79
N ILE A 715 0.95 -18.58 -14.26
CA ILE A 715 1.62 -17.41 -13.68
C ILE A 715 1.79 -16.36 -14.77
N ASN A 716 1.23 -15.18 -14.54
CA ASN A 716 1.30 -14.04 -15.46
C ASN A 716 0.69 -14.31 -16.86
N TYR A 717 -0.29 -15.22 -16.96
CA TYR A 717 -1.01 -15.52 -18.21
C TYR A 717 -2.03 -14.41 -18.53
N MET A 718 -1.78 -13.67 -19.60
CA MET A 718 -2.67 -12.62 -20.13
C MET A 718 -2.87 -12.85 -21.63
N ALA A 719 -3.58 -13.92 -22.00
CA ALA A 719 -4.14 -13.99 -23.34
C ALA A 719 -5.44 -13.18 -23.31
N SER A 720 -5.47 -12.05 -24.01
CA SER A 720 -6.65 -11.19 -24.09
C SER A 720 -7.85 -11.95 -24.66
N GLY A 721 -8.74 -12.41 -23.78
CA GLY A 721 -10.12 -12.81 -24.10
C GLY A 721 -10.35 -14.24 -24.62
N THR A 722 -9.36 -15.13 -24.66
CA THR A 722 -9.58 -16.55 -25.05
C THR A 722 -9.64 -17.44 -23.79
N PRO A 723 -10.75 -18.17 -23.53
CA PRO A 723 -10.85 -19.06 -22.37
C PRO A 723 -9.88 -20.23 -22.51
N LEU A 724 -9.27 -20.68 -21.42
CA LEU A 724 -8.48 -21.91 -21.35
C LEU A 724 -9.40 -23.09 -21.07
N ALA A 725 -9.12 -24.27 -21.61
CA ALA A 725 -9.88 -25.48 -21.31
C ALA A 725 -8.94 -26.59 -20.80
N LEU A 726 -9.12 -27.02 -19.55
CA LEU A 726 -8.47 -28.21 -19.00
C LEU A 726 -9.37 -29.41 -19.23
N VAL A 727 -8.87 -30.37 -20.01
CA VAL A 727 -9.63 -31.54 -20.48
C VAL A 727 -9.06 -32.80 -19.88
N ILE A 728 -9.93 -33.60 -19.24
CA ILE A 728 -9.66 -34.99 -18.85
C ILE A 728 -10.46 -35.86 -19.81
N ALA A 729 -9.78 -36.76 -20.53
CA ALA A 729 -10.41 -37.66 -21.50
C ALA A 729 -10.01 -39.10 -21.22
N GLN A 730 -10.99 -39.99 -21.14
CA GLN A 730 -10.81 -41.41 -20.90
C GLN A 730 -11.14 -42.21 -22.17
N TYR A 731 -10.30 -43.20 -22.48
CA TYR A 731 -10.38 -44.00 -23.69
C TYR A 731 -10.37 -45.50 -23.37
N GLU A 732 -11.11 -46.27 -24.17
CA GLU A 732 -11.07 -47.73 -24.24
C GLU A 732 -10.79 -48.13 -25.69
N ASP A 733 -9.77 -48.95 -25.95
CA ASP A 733 -9.36 -49.35 -27.31
C ASP A 733 -9.10 -48.17 -28.30
N ASN A 734 -8.68 -47.01 -27.77
CA ASN A 734 -8.54 -45.72 -28.45
C ASN A 734 -9.86 -45.01 -28.84
N GLU A 735 -11.01 -45.51 -28.39
CA GLU A 735 -12.29 -44.81 -28.48
C GLU A 735 -12.53 -43.99 -27.21
N LEU A 736 -12.92 -42.73 -27.36
CA LEU A 736 -13.26 -41.84 -26.24
C LEU A 736 -14.56 -42.32 -25.58
N ILE A 737 -14.51 -42.65 -24.29
CA ILE A 737 -15.67 -43.15 -23.53
C ILE A 737 -16.20 -42.12 -22.51
N LYS A 738 -15.35 -41.23 -22.00
CA LYS A 738 -15.74 -40.19 -21.04
C LYS A 738 -14.83 -38.96 -21.20
N ILE A 739 -15.39 -37.77 -21.02
CA ILE A 739 -14.65 -36.51 -21.10
C ILE A 739 -15.20 -35.54 -20.05
N ALA A 740 -14.31 -34.83 -19.37
CA ALA A 740 -14.62 -33.72 -18.48
C ALA A 740 -13.80 -32.52 -18.94
N VAL A 741 -14.41 -31.34 -18.93
CA VAL A 741 -13.81 -30.10 -19.41
C VAL A 741 -14.15 -29.01 -18.41
N GLU A 742 -13.13 -28.33 -17.90
CA GLU A 742 -13.30 -27.08 -17.15
C GLU A 742 -12.73 -25.93 -17.97
N GLU A 743 -13.53 -24.89 -18.19
CA GLU A 743 -13.09 -23.66 -18.84
C GLU A 743 -12.73 -22.60 -17.80
N ALA A 744 -11.55 -22.00 -17.91
CA ALA A 744 -11.14 -20.89 -17.05
C ALA A 744 -10.85 -19.66 -17.91
N THR A 745 -11.41 -18.52 -17.50
CA THR A 745 -11.11 -17.22 -18.11
C THR A 745 -10.25 -16.41 -17.16
N VAL A 746 -8.98 -16.19 -17.54
CA VAL A 746 -8.06 -15.35 -16.75
C VAL A 746 -8.29 -13.90 -17.18
N THR A 747 -9.06 -13.15 -16.39
CA THR A 747 -9.50 -11.78 -16.74
C THR A 747 -8.54 -10.68 -16.28
N GLN A 748 -7.54 -11.00 -15.45
CA GLN A 748 -6.52 -10.08 -14.94
C GLN A 748 -5.18 -10.80 -14.70
N LYS A 749 -4.08 -10.04 -14.72
CA LYS A 749 -2.71 -10.53 -14.50
C LYS A 749 -2.55 -11.05 -13.06
N GLY A 750 -2.20 -12.31 -12.88
CA GLY A 750 -1.98 -12.93 -11.56
C GLY A 750 -1.61 -14.41 -11.64
N GLU A 751 -1.53 -15.06 -10.48
CA GLU A 751 -1.48 -16.53 -10.35
C GLU A 751 -2.92 -17.09 -10.40
N ALA A 752 -3.14 -18.10 -11.22
CA ALA A 752 -4.42 -18.81 -11.29
C ALA A 752 -4.17 -20.32 -11.35
N THR A 753 -5.13 -21.12 -10.91
CA THR A 753 -5.11 -22.57 -11.12
C THR A 753 -6.40 -23.00 -11.80
N VAL A 754 -6.27 -23.74 -12.90
CA VAL A 754 -7.42 -24.37 -13.57
C VAL A 754 -7.48 -25.80 -13.08
N THR A 755 -8.62 -26.23 -12.54
CA THR A 755 -8.82 -27.59 -12.02
C THR A 755 -10.01 -28.22 -12.72
N ALA A 756 -9.86 -29.47 -13.17
CA ALA A 756 -10.94 -30.27 -13.72
C ALA A 756 -11.05 -31.57 -12.91
N SER A 757 -12.27 -32.06 -12.74
CA SER A 757 -12.55 -33.31 -12.03
C SER A 757 -13.40 -34.25 -12.88
N MET A 758 -13.18 -35.56 -12.75
CA MET A 758 -13.94 -36.61 -13.42
C MET A 758 -14.09 -37.82 -12.50
N ASP A 759 -15.31 -38.33 -12.35
CA ASP A 759 -15.52 -39.64 -11.75
C ASP A 759 -15.20 -40.76 -12.76
N VAL A 760 -14.20 -41.57 -12.44
CA VAL A 760 -13.77 -42.72 -13.24
C VAL A 760 -14.52 -43.97 -12.77
N GLU A 761 -15.41 -44.49 -13.62
CA GLU A 761 -16.23 -45.67 -13.29
C GLU A 761 -15.52 -47.00 -13.58
N LYS A 762 -14.48 -46.98 -14.43
CA LYS A 762 -13.73 -48.16 -14.87
C LYS A 762 -12.27 -47.79 -15.08
N SER A 763 -11.32 -48.50 -14.49
CA SER A 763 -9.88 -48.32 -14.74
C SER A 763 -9.34 -49.33 -15.75
N ASP A 764 -9.72 -50.59 -15.62
CA ASP A 764 -9.12 -51.70 -16.37
C ASP A 764 -9.37 -51.61 -17.87
N GLY A 765 -8.32 -51.81 -18.67
CA GLY A 765 -8.38 -51.73 -20.13
C GLY A 765 -8.56 -50.31 -20.68
N THR A 766 -8.61 -49.29 -19.82
CA THR A 766 -8.75 -47.89 -20.23
C THR A 766 -7.43 -47.13 -20.12
N THR A 767 -7.34 -45.98 -20.79
CA THR A 767 -6.27 -45.00 -20.60
C THR A 767 -6.88 -43.63 -20.44
N MET A 768 -6.13 -42.71 -19.83
CA MET A 768 -6.58 -41.32 -19.71
C MET A 768 -5.56 -40.38 -20.33
N SER A 769 -6.04 -39.23 -20.77
CA SER A 769 -5.19 -38.12 -21.16
C SER A 769 -5.70 -36.83 -20.54
N VAL A 770 -4.77 -36.04 -19.99
CA VAL A 770 -5.05 -34.70 -19.52
C VAL A 770 -4.37 -33.69 -20.44
N MET A 771 -5.11 -32.67 -20.87
CA MET A 771 -4.62 -31.66 -21.81
C MET A 771 -5.10 -30.27 -21.40
N LEU A 772 -4.22 -29.28 -21.49
CA LEU A 772 -4.60 -27.87 -21.45
C LEU A 772 -4.69 -27.34 -22.88
N LEU A 773 -5.83 -26.74 -23.23
CA LEU A 773 -6.12 -26.21 -24.56
C LEU A 773 -6.34 -24.69 -24.52
N ASP A 774 -6.09 -24.05 -25.67
CA ASP A 774 -6.38 -22.64 -25.98
C ASP A 774 -7.89 -22.41 -26.22
N GLY A 775 -8.71 -22.91 -25.28
CA GLY A 775 -10.16 -22.91 -25.35
C GLY A 775 -10.75 -23.93 -26.31
N LEU A 776 -12.09 -23.95 -26.38
CA LEU A 776 -12.83 -24.87 -27.26
C LEU A 776 -13.09 -24.30 -28.66
N SER A 777 -12.92 -22.99 -28.84
CA SER A 777 -13.14 -22.31 -30.13
C SER A 777 -11.99 -22.50 -31.12
N ASN A 778 -10.75 -22.59 -30.63
CA ASN A 778 -9.55 -22.90 -31.40
C ASN A 778 -8.78 -24.03 -30.70
N ILE A 779 -9.05 -25.29 -31.05
CA ILE A 779 -8.46 -26.47 -30.41
C ILE A 779 -6.94 -26.53 -30.71
N ARG A 780 -6.16 -25.87 -29.85
CA ARG A 780 -4.70 -25.88 -29.87
C ARG A 780 -4.17 -26.33 -28.50
N PRO A 781 -3.34 -27.39 -28.42
CA PRO A 781 -2.72 -27.78 -27.16
C PRO A 781 -1.71 -26.72 -26.69
N LEU A 782 -1.87 -26.26 -25.46
CA LEU A 782 -0.92 -25.35 -24.80
C LEU A 782 0.14 -26.12 -23.99
N LYS A 783 -0.19 -27.32 -23.53
CA LYS A 783 0.74 -28.30 -22.96
C LYS A 783 0.63 -29.62 -23.69
N LYS A 784 1.74 -30.37 -23.71
CA LYS A 784 1.73 -31.74 -24.21
C LYS A 784 0.78 -32.57 -23.35
N ALA A 785 -0.10 -33.33 -24.00
CA ALA A 785 -1.02 -34.23 -23.32
C ALA A 785 -0.26 -35.18 -22.40
N VAL A 786 -0.64 -35.21 -21.12
CA VAL A 786 -0.16 -36.22 -20.18
C VAL A 786 -1.00 -37.46 -20.40
N LYS A 787 -0.37 -38.56 -20.81
CA LYS A 787 -1.03 -39.86 -20.92
C LYS A 787 -0.87 -40.60 -19.59
N LEU A 788 -1.99 -41.10 -19.09
CA LEU A 788 -2.10 -41.80 -17.82
C LEU A 788 -2.55 -43.24 -18.05
N THR A 789 -2.01 -44.14 -17.25
CA THR A 789 -2.38 -45.56 -17.24
C THR A 789 -3.05 -45.91 -15.92
N PRO A 790 -3.97 -46.89 -15.87
CA PRO A 790 -4.53 -47.30 -14.59
C PRO A 790 -3.43 -47.83 -13.67
N PHE A 791 -3.65 -47.77 -12.36
CA PHE A 791 -2.83 -48.53 -11.41
C PHE A 791 -2.86 -50.01 -11.77
N SER A 792 -1.73 -50.69 -11.54
CA SER A 792 -1.68 -52.14 -11.69
C SER A 792 -2.64 -52.79 -10.70
N SER A 793 -3.50 -53.70 -11.19
CA SER A 793 -4.30 -54.59 -10.34
C SER A 793 -3.44 -55.56 -9.53
N ASP A 794 -2.18 -55.76 -9.96
CA ASP A 794 -1.33 -56.83 -9.47
C ASP A 794 -0.14 -56.29 -8.66
N SER A 795 -0.04 -54.98 -8.39
CA SER A 795 1.06 -54.42 -7.60
C SER A 795 0.73 -53.15 -6.81
N ILE A 796 1.12 -53.11 -5.53
CA ILE A 796 1.01 -51.91 -4.70
C ILE A 796 2.05 -50.88 -5.14
N GLU A 797 1.58 -49.74 -5.60
CA GLU A 797 2.42 -48.66 -6.11
C GLU A 797 2.50 -47.51 -5.11
N THR A 798 1.34 -47.06 -4.62
CA THR A 798 1.20 -45.98 -3.62
C THR A 798 0.38 -46.44 -2.43
N VAL A 799 0.73 -45.93 -1.25
CA VAL A 799 -0.03 -46.07 0.00
C VAL A 799 -0.12 -44.71 0.65
N SER A 800 -1.33 -44.21 0.88
CA SER A 800 -1.59 -42.93 1.57
C SER A 800 -2.34 -43.17 2.87
N LEU A 801 -2.03 -42.38 3.88
CA LEU A 801 -2.53 -42.47 5.25
C LEU A 801 -3.66 -41.45 5.45
N LEU A 802 -4.72 -41.88 6.13
CA LEU A 802 -5.90 -41.09 6.45
C LEU A 802 -6.34 -41.35 7.89
N TYR A 803 -7.16 -40.48 8.44
CA TYR A 803 -7.94 -40.73 9.65
C TYR A 803 -9.16 -41.62 9.38
N PRO A 804 -9.79 -42.17 10.44
CA PRO A 804 -11.04 -42.91 10.33
C PRO A 804 -12.10 -42.19 9.53
N GLY A 805 -12.76 -42.93 8.63
CA GLY A 805 -13.72 -42.36 7.67
C GLY A 805 -13.10 -41.96 6.33
N TYR A 806 -11.80 -42.21 6.13
CA TYR A 806 -11.04 -41.80 4.93
C TYR A 806 -10.94 -40.27 4.81
N VAL A 807 -10.68 -39.62 5.94
CA VAL A 807 -10.56 -38.16 6.04
C VAL A 807 -9.12 -37.73 6.36
N SER A 808 -8.65 -36.59 5.87
CA SER A 808 -7.26 -36.12 6.03
C SER A 808 -7.00 -35.31 7.29
N LYS A 809 -8.08 -34.86 7.94
CA LYS A 809 -8.03 -33.92 9.07
C LYS A 809 -8.89 -34.39 10.25
N ALA A 810 -8.45 -34.04 11.45
CA ALA A 810 -9.11 -34.39 12.70
C ALA A 810 -9.25 -33.19 13.63
N VAL A 811 -10.20 -33.25 14.57
CA VAL A 811 -10.39 -32.24 15.62
C VAL A 811 -10.44 -32.89 16.99
N THR A 812 -9.79 -32.27 17.97
CA THR A 812 -9.86 -32.65 19.39
C THR A 812 -9.95 -31.42 20.29
N PHE A 813 -10.66 -31.60 21.40
CA PHE A 813 -10.92 -30.57 22.40
C PHE A 813 -10.34 -31.00 23.75
N SER A 814 -9.68 -30.09 24.47
CA SER A 814 -9.06 -30.37 25.78
C SER A 814 -9.48 -29.33 26.83
N TYR A 815 -10.28 -29.72 27.81
CA TYR A 815 -10.85 -28.79 28.80
C TYR A 815 -10.46 -29.09 30.23
N ASP A 816 -10.03 -28.07 30.97
CA ASP A 816 -9.38 -28.24 32.28
C ASP A 816 -10.32 -28.03 33.48
N ASP A 817 -9.82 -28.45 34.64
CA ASP A 817 -10.27 -28.12 36.01
C ASP A 817 -11.56 -28.72 36.54
N LEU A 818 -12.40 -29.39 35.73
CA LEU A 818 -13.69 -29.92 36.17
C LEU A 818 -14.61 -28.81 36.73
N ASN A 819 -15.49 -28.31 35.87
CA ASN A 819 -16.49 -27.28 36.19
C ASN A 819 -17.90 -27.85 35.92
N PRO A 820 -18.54 -28.53 36.89
CA PRO A 820 -19.63 -29.47 36.61
C PRO A 820 -20.85 -28.88 35.87
N THR A 821 -21.16 -27.61 36.12
CA THR A 821 -22.30 -26.94 35.50
C THR A 821 -22.00 -26.63 34.03
N GLN A 822 -20.83 -26.07 33.76
CA GLN A 822 -20.42 -25.65 32.43
C GLN A 822 -19.97 -26.84 31.58
N ASP A 823 -19.22 -27.79 32.16
CA ASP A 823 -18.86 -29.04 31.50
C ASP A 823 -20.08 -29.81 31.02
N ARG A 824 -21.15 -29.89 31.84
CA ARG A 824 -22.40 -30.54 31.42
C ARG A 824 -22.99 -29.90 30.17
N ARG A 825 -23.12 -28.56 30.15
CA ARG A 825 -23.65 -27.84 29.00
C ARG A 825 -22.76 -28.01 27.77
N PHE A 826 -21.44 -27.94 27.94
CA PHE A 826 -20.52 -28.10 26.83
C PHE A 826 -20.52 -29.52 26.26
N ILE A 827 -20.64 -30.55 27.12
CA ILE A 827 -20.81 -31.94 26.72
C ILE A 827 -22.11 -32.16 25.96
N GLU A 828 -23.21 -31.51 26.35
CA GLU A 828 -24.48 -31.54 25.60
C GLU A 828 -24.26 -30.98 24.18
N ILE A 829 -23.59 -29.83 24.05
CA ILE A 829 -23.26 -29.22 22.75
C ILE A 829 -22.36 -30.14 21.91
N LEU A 830 -21.31 -30.72 22.50
CA LEU A 830 -20.42 -31.66 21.79
C LEU A 830 -21.19 -32.87 21.26
N ASN A 831 -22.01 -33.49 22.12
CA ASN A 831 -22.79 -34.68 21.75
C ASN A 831 -23.84 -34.39 20.68
N GLU A 832 -24.53 -33.24 20.74
CA GLU A 832 -25.48 -32.81 19.72
C GLU A 832 -24.84 -32.66 18.34
N ASN A 833 -23.55 -32.30 18.30
CA ASN A 833 -22.76 -32.13 17.08
C ASN A 833 -21.88 -33.34 16.73
N GLY A 834 -22.01 -34.46 17.45
CA GLY A 834 -21.21 -35.67 17.19
C GLY A 834 -19.71 -35.51 17.50
N LEU A 835 -19.33 -34.54 18.32
CA LEU A 835 -17.96 -34.21 18.66
C LEU A 835 -17.51 -34.88 19.97
N LYS A 836 -16.21 -35.12 20.10
CA LYS A 836 -15.56 -35.67 21.30
C LYS A 836 -14.55 -34.69 21.90
N ALA A 837 -14.33 -34.83 23.20
CA ALA A 837 -13.37 -34.04 23.95
C ALA A 837 -12.66 -34.88 25.01
N THR A 838 -11.58 -34.31 25.53
CA THR A 838 -10.82 -34.77 26.69
C THR A 838 -10.97 -33.75 27.82
N PHE A 839 -11.42 -34.20 28.99
CA PHE A 839 -11.57 -33.37 30.18
C PHE A 839 -10.47 -33.67 31.19
N ASN A 840 -9.62 -32.69 31.48
CA ASN A 840 -8.44 -32.82 32.34
C ASN A 840 -8.83 -32.44 33.76
N LEU A 841 -9.01 -33.44 34.62
CA LEU A 841 -9.66 -33.25 35.91
C LEU A 841 -8.67 -32.86 37.00
N LYS A 842 -8.96 -31.74 37.67
CA LYS A 842 -8.44 -31.43 39.01
C LYS A 842 -9.21 -32.25 40.04
N THR A 843 -8.62 -33.33 40.55
CA THR A 843 -9.40 -34.33 41.29
C THR A 843 -9.88 -33.89 42.67
N ALA A 844 -9.22 -32.89 43.27
CA ALA A 844 -9.67 -32.25 44.51
C ALA A 844 -11.09 -31.66 44.40
N ASN A 845 -11.53 -31.31 43.19
CA ASN A 845 -12.87 -30.76 42.96
C ASN A 845 -13.99 -31.80 43.19
N PHE A 846 -13.69 -33.11 43.14
CA PHE A 846 -14.69 -34.16 43.33
C PHE A 846 -14.39 -35.16 44.45
N ILE A 847 -13.14 -35.41 44.83
CA ILE A 847 -12.81 -36.50 45.75
C ILE A 847 -13.47 -36.41 47.14
N ASN A 848 -13.65 -35.18 47.65
CA ASN A 848 -14.29 -34.94 48.96
C ASN A 848 -15.81 -34.75 48.86
N LYS A 849 -16.40 -34.93 47.66
CA LYS A 849 -17.85 -34.82 47.46
C LYS A 849 -18.55 -36.13 47.84
N PRO A 850 -19.86 -36.12 48.16
CA PRO A 850 -20.62 -37.34 48.39
C PRO A 850 -20.53 -38.29 47.19
N GLU A 851 -20.55 -39.60 47.44
CA GLU A 851 -20.43 -40.65 46.42
C GLU A 851 -21.44 -40.47 45.27
N SER A 852 -22.67 -40.03 45.56
CA SER A 852 -23.70 -39.76 44.55
C SER A 852 -23.32 -38.63 43.59
N VAL A 853 -22.61 -37.61 44.08
CA VAL A 853 -22.12 -36.49 43.24
C VAL A 853 -20.96 -36.96 42.38
N GLN A 854 -20.03 -37.72 42.96
CA GLN A 854 -18.94 -38.31 42.20
C GLN A 854 -19.48 -39.25 41.09
N GLN A 855 -20.55 -40.00 41.35
CA GLN A 855 -21.20 -40.86 40.34
C GLN A 855 -21.78 -40.04 39.20
N SER A 856 -22.40 -38.90 39.51
CA SER A 856 -22.98 -38.03 38.50
C SER A 856 -21.93 -37.44 37.54
N TYR A 857 -20.67 -37.31 37.97
CA TYR A 857 -19.57 -36.88 37.10
C TYR A 857 -19.07 -38.01 36.21
N VAL A 858 -19.01 -39.25 36.72
CA VAL A 858 -18.71 -40.44 35.91
C VAL A 858 -19.73 -40.60 34.79
N GLU A 859 -21.01 -40.40 35.10
CA GLU A 859 -22.09 -40.44 34.10
C GLU A 859 -22.00 -39.28 33.09
N MET A 860 -21.63 -38.09 33.55
CA MET A 860 -21.53 -36.89 32.71
C MET A 860 -20.46 -36.99 31.63
N TYR A 861 -19.27 -37.53 31.95
CA TYR A 861 -18.16 -37.63 31.01
C TYR A 861 -18.21 -38.91 30.13
N GLN A 862 -19.31 -39.67 30.14
CA GLN A 862 -19.44 -40.85 29.27
C GLN A 862 -19.31 -40.48 27.79
N GLY A 863 -18.51 -41.24 27.04
CA GLY A 863 -18.24 -40.96 25.62
C GLY A 863 -17.12 -39.95 25.36
N HIS A 864 -16.61 -39.32 26.42
CA HIS A 864 -15.45 -38.43 26.40
C HIS A 864 -14.29 -39.02 27.20
N GLU A 865 -13.09 -38.51 26.97
CA GLU A 865 -11.92 -38.91 27.75
C GLU A 865 -11.82 -38.11 29.04
N VAL A 866 -11.37 -38.75 30.12
CA VAL A 866 -10.92 -38.08 31.34
C VAL A 866 -9.41 -38.25 31.49
N ALA A 867 -8.70 -37.13 31.64
CA ALA A 867 -7.24 -37.08 31.78
C ALA A 867 -6.85 -36.41 33.11
N ASN A 868 -5.59 -36.59 33.51
CA ASN A 868 -5.09 -36.09 34.79
C ASN A 868 -4.67 -34.63 34.68
N HIS A 869 -5.20 -33.75 35.54
CA HIS A 869 -4.73 -32.38 35.72
C HIS A 869 -4.19 -32.14 37.15
N THR A 870 -3.61 -33.20 37.71
CA THR A 870 -3.16 -33.34 39.09
C THR A 870 -4.29 -33.24 40.12
N ARG A 871 -3.97 -33.53 41.39
CA ARG A 871 -4.98 -33.54 42.45
C ARG A 871 -5.46 -32.14 42.81
N ASN A 872 -4.55 -31.29 43.23
CA ASN A 872 -4.78 -29.99 43.83
C ASN A 872 -4.52 -28.82 42.87
N HIS A 873 -4.06 -29.09 41.63
CA HIS A 873 -3.68 -28.07 40.65
C HIS A 873 -2.58 -27.14 41.20
N LEU A 874 -1.49 -27.73 41.70
CA LEU A 874 -0.33 -27.00 42.24
C LEU A 874 0.63 -26.58 41.12
N GLN A 875 1.32 -25.45 41.32
CA GLN A 875 2.32 -24.96 40.37
C GLN A 875 3.61 -25.77 40.47
N LEU A 876 3.78 -26.78 39.62
CA LEU A 876 4.96 -27.67 39.67
C LEU A 876 6.26 -27.00 39.21
N ARG A 877 6.20 -25.83 38.55
CA ARG A 877 7.34 -25.15 37.92
C ARG A 877 8.17 -24.25 38.84
N GLU A 878 7.75 -24.02 40.09
CA GLU A 878 8.51 -23.15 41.00
C GLU A 878 9.90 -23.74 41.27
N THR A 879 10.92 -22.90 41.13
CA THR A 879 12.34 -23.29 41.24
C THR A 879 13.04 -22.68 42.43
N ASP A 880 12.48 -21.62 43.04
CA ASP A 880 13.02 -20.97 44.23
C ASP A 880 12.60 -21.75 45.49
N PRO A 881 13.52 -22.45 46.19
CA PRO A 881 13.20 -23.20 47.41
C PRO A 881 12.70 -22.33 48.57
N SER A 882 12.83 -21.01 48.47
CA SER A 882 12.29 -20.06 49.45
C SER A 882 10.85 -19.64 49.17
N SER A 883 10.33 -19.96 47.97
CA SER A 883 8.93 -19.73 47.61
C SER A 883 8.01 -20.68 48.39
N PRO A 884 6.87 -20.19 48.93
CA PRO A 884 5.89 -21.06 49.59
C PRO A 884 5.22 -22.05 48.62
N ASP A 885 5.32 -21.80 47.31
CA ASP A 885 4.77 -22.64 46.25
C ASP A 885 5.80 -23.65 45.70
N TYR A 886 7.01 -23.69 46.26
CA TYR A 886 8.04 -24.66 45.89
C TYR A 886 7.66 -26.08 46.29
N LEU A 887 7.78 -27.00 45.34
CA LEU A 887 7.58 -28.43 45.55
C LEU A 887 8.87 -29.21 45.28
N THR A 888 9.21 -30.12 46.19
CA THR A 888 10.24 -31.14 45.96
C THR A 888 9.83 -32.11 44.86
N LEU A 889 10.78 -32.85 44.27
CA LEU A 889 10.48 -33.89 43.27
C LEU A 889 9.40 -34.85 43.76
N GLN A 890 9.53 -35.35 44.99
CA GLN A 890 8.56 -36.29 45.58
C GLN A 890 7.16 -35.67 45.69
N GLU A 891 7.05 -34.40 46.07
CA GLU A 891 5.74 -33.73 46.16
C GLU A 891 5.12 -33.54 44.77
N CYS A 892 5.92 -33.27 43.73
CA CYS A 892 5.45 -33.27 42.35
C CYS A 892 4.97 -34.65 41.88
N GLU A 893 5.75 -35.71 42.16
CA GLU A 893 5.40 -37.10 41.85
C GLU A 893 4.09 -37.50 42.54
N ASP A 894 3.96 -37.22 43.84
CA ASP A 894 2.78 -37.52 44.65
C ASP A 894 1.54 -36.77 44.14
N GLU A 895 1.69 -35.50 43.76
CA GLU A 895 0.60 -34.66 43.24
C GLU A 895 0.03 -35.20 41.92
N ILE A 896 0.88 -35.72 41.04
CA ILE A 896 0.50 -36.36 39.78
C ILE A 896 -0.12 -37.74 40.05
N LEU A 897 0.55 -38.59 40.84
CA LEU A 897 0.10 -39.94 41.14
C LEU A 897 -1.25 -39.95 41.87
N ASN A 898 -1.44 -39.04 42.82
CA ASN A 898 -2.71 -38.93 43.54
C ASN A 898 -3.85 -38.55 42.60
N GLY A 899 -3.64 -37.62 41.66
CA GLY A 899 -4.63 -37.30 40.63
C GLY A 899 -4.98 -38.50 39.75
N GLN A 900 -3.97 -39.26 39.31
CA GLN A 900 -4.20 -40.48 38.52
C GLN A 900 -5.01 -41.53 39.31
N ASN A 901 -4.65 -41.76 40.58
CA ASN A 901 -5.34 -42.73 41.45
C ASN A 901 -6.78 -42.33 41.73
N ASP A 902 -7.04 -41.04 41.96
CA ASP A 902 -8.40 -40.53 42.22
C ASP A 902 -9.32 -40.75 41.01
N ILE A 903 -8.80 -40.52 39.79
CA ILE A 903 -9.54 -40.81 38.55
C ILE A 903 -9.73 -42.32 38.38
N ALA A 904 -8.67 -43.12 38.58
CA ALA A 904 -8.73 -44.58 38.44
C ALA A 904 -9.74 -45.23 39.40
N GLU A 905 -9.74 -44.80 40.66
CA GLU A 905 -10.69 -45.29 41.66
C GLU A 905 -12.12 -44.91 41.29
N ARG A 906 -12.34 -43.67 40.81
CA ARG A 906 -13.70 -43.18 40.60
C ARG A 906 -14.31 -43.52 39.25
N PHE A 907 -13.55 -43.38 38.18
CA PHE A 907 -13.99 -43.56 36.80
C PHE A 907 -13.75 -44.99 36.30
N GLY A 908 -12.98 -45.80 37.04
CA GLY A 908 -12.65 -47.17 36.64
C GLY A 908 -11.70 -47.25 35.44
N VAL A 909 -11.06 -46.14 35.08
CA VAL A 909 -10.09 -46.02 33.99
C VAL A 909 -8.82 -45.36 34.51
N VAL A 910 -7.66 -45.91 34.19
CA VAL A 910 -6.38 -45.24 34.49
C VAL A 910 -6.17 -44.16 33.44
N PRO A 911 -6.11 -42.86 33.80
CA PRO A 911 -5.91 -41.81 32.82
C PRO A 911 -4.49 -41.90 32.24
N GLU A 912 -4.41 -41.92 30.92
CA GLU A 912 -3.18 -41.99 30.14
C GLU A 912 -2.73 -40.61 29.62
N GLY A 913 -3.57 -39.59 29.72
CA GLY A 913 -3.23 -38.19 29.48
C GLY A 913 -2.87 -37.44 30.75
N LEU A 914 -1.90 -36.52 30.65
CA LEU A 914 -1.57 -35.54 31.69
C LEU A 914 -1.60 -34.13 31.11
N VAL A 915 -2.03 -33.15 31.90
CA VAL A 915 -1.93 -31.73 31.57
C VAL A 915 -1.24 -31.01 32.71
N TRP A 916 -0.23 -30.21 32.39
CA TRP A 916 0.49 -29.42 33.38
C TRP A 916 -0.40 -28.29 33.93
N PRO A 917 -0.66 -28.22 35.24
CA PRO A 917 -1.24 -27.03 35.87
C PRO A 917 -0.34 -25.81 35.61
N PHE A 918 -0.95 -24.70 35.21
CA PHE A 918 -0.31 -23.42 34.89
C PHE A 918 0.69 -23.42 33.72
N SER A 919 1.73 -24.27 33.72
CA SER A 919 2.82 -24.24 32.75
C SER A 919 3.75 -25.45 32.93
N THR A 920 4.49 -25.81 31.87
CA THR A 920 5.53 -26.85 31.93
C THR A 920 6.58 -26.54 33.01
N PRO A 921 7.01 -27.51 33.83
CA PRO A 921 8.04 -27.33 34.86
C PRO A 921 9.47 -27.51 34.33
N ASP A 922 9.76 -26.97 33.13
CA ASP A 922 11.05 -27.13 32.43
C ASP A 922 12.22 -26.39 33.09
N GLY A 923 11.93 -25.37 33.90
CA GLY A 923 12.94 -24.66 34.70
C GLY A 923 13.52 -25.46 35.87
N ARG A 924 12.91 -26.59 36.23
CA ARG A 924 13.38 -27.43 37.34
C ARG A 924 14.66 -28.17 36.96
N SER A 925 15.60 -28.26 37.90
CA SER A 925 16.83 -29.03 37.71
C SER A 925 16.61 -30.55 37.64
N ASP A 926 15.48 -31.04 38.18
CA ASP A 926 15.07 -32.45 38.26
C ASP A 926 13.91 -32.79 37.28
N TYR A 927 13.71 -31.95 36.25
CA TYR A 927 12.62 -32.12 35.27
C TYR A 927 12.71 -33.46 34.52
N ASN A 928 13.92 -33.92 34.18
CA ASN A 928 14.11 -35.19 33.46
C ASN A 928 13.76 -36.39 34.33
N GLU A 929 14.07 -36.35 35.62
CA GLU A 929 13.70 -37.34 36.62
C GLU A 929 12.18 -37.40 36.78
N LEU A 930 11.52 -36.25 36.87
CA LEU A 930 10.05 -36.16 36.90
C LEU A 930 9.41 -36.76 35.64
N LEU A 931 9.91 -36.44 34.45
CA LEU A 931 9.43 -37.05 33.20
C LEU A 931 9.68 -38.56 33.16
N ALA A 932 10.82 -39.03 33.66
CA ALA A 932 11.13 -40.46 33.75
C ALA A 932 10.14 -41.17 34.68
N TYR A 933 9.79 -40.56 35.81
CA TYR A 933 8.74 -41.05 36.71
C TYR A 933 7.38 -41.11 36.01
N ILE A 934 6.95 -40.03 35.36
CA ILE A 934 5.66 -39.96 34.65
C ILE A 934 5.53 -41.06 33.59
N ARG A 935 6.62 -41.38 32.88
CA ARG A 935 6.64 -42.52 31.93
C ARG A 935 6.32 -43.86 32.61
N THR A 936 6.74 -44.06 33.86
CA THR A 936 6.43 -45.29 34.61
C THR A 936 4.95 -45.40 34.99
N LEU A 937 4.23 -44.28 35.02
CA LEU A 937 2.79 -44.23 35.28
C LEU A 937 1.93 -44.61 34.06
N GLY A 938 2.55 -44.89 32.92
CA GLY A 938 1.85 -45.24 31.69
C GLY A 938 1.26 -44.06 30.91
N VAL A 939 1.60 -42.82 31.30
CA VAL A 939 1.18 -41.60 30.58
C VAL A 939 1.70 -41.64 29.14
N LYS A 940 0.83 -41.33 28.18
CA LYS A 940 1.09 -41.38 26.74
C LYS A 940 1.40 -40.02 26.16
N TYR A 941 0.71 -39.00 26.64
CA TYR A 941 0.90 -37.63 26.21
C TYR A 941 0.80 -36.65 27.38
N ILE A 942 1.47 -35.50 27.24
CA ILE A 942 1.40 -34.38 28.16
C ILE A 942 1.13 -33.09 27.39
N ARG A 943 0.09 -32.35 27.79
CA ARG A 943 -0.26 -31.05 27.21
C ARG A 943 0.26 -29.90 28.10
N PRO A 944 1.05 -28.96 27.55
CA PRO A 944 1.35 -27.69 28.21
C PRO A 944 0.27 -26.62 27.91
N VAL A 945 0.42 -25.42 28.48
CA VAL A 945 -0.46 -24.27 28.18
C VAL A 945 -0.13 -23.55 26.88
N TYR A 946 1.01 -23.88 26.24
CA TYR A 946 1.49 -23.21 25.04
C TYR A 946 0.78 -23.73 23.79
N THR A 947 0.56 -22.84 22.82
CA THR A 947 -0.10 -23.15 21.54
C THR A 947 0.86 -23.02 20.36
N THR A 948 0.66 -23.82 19.31
CA THR A 948 1.49 -23.83 18.10
C THR A 948 1.00 -22.89 17.00
N TYR A 949 -0.29 -22.52 17.04
CA TYR A 949 -0.97 -21.75 16.00
C TYR A 949 -0.96 -22.42 14.62
N ASN A 950 -0.81 -23.74 14.57
CA ASN A 950 -0.87 -24.54 13.35
C ASN A 950 -1.53 -25.91 13.59
N PHE A 951 -1.79 -26.64 12.51
CA PHE A 951 -2.51 -27.92 12.53
C PHE A 951 -1.60 -29.15 12.51
N ASN A 952 -0.32 -29.01 12.82
CA ASN A 952 0.61 -30.14 12.74
C ASN A 952 0.48 -31.06 13.96
N LEU A 953 0.74 -32.35 13.76
CA LEU A 953 0.90 -33.30 14.85
C LEU A 953 2.13 -32.97 15.71
N PRO A 954 2.14 -33.38 16.99
CA PRO A 954 3.28 -33.15 17.87
C PRO A 954 4.48 -33.98 17.44
N THR A 955 5.68 -33.41 17.56
CA THR A 955 6.94 -34.13 17.40
C THR A 955 7.34 -34.88 18.68
N ASP A 956 6.84 -34.43 19.84
CA ASP A 956 6.97 -35.10 21.13
C ASP A 956 5.61 -35.10 21.84
N TRP A 957 5.09 -36.29 22.13
CA TRP A 957 3.82 -36.43 22.85
C TRP A 957 3.88 -35.89 24.28
N TYR A 958 5.06 -35.76 24.87
CA TYR A 958 5.25 -35.19 26.21
C TYR A 958 5.36 -33.65 26.20
N ASP A 959 5.28 -33.02 25.03
CA ASP A 959 5.14 -31.58 24.79
C ASP A 959 4.08 -31.33 23.71
N TRP A 960 2.89 -31.92 23.88
CA TRP A 960 1.83 -31.83 22.88
C TRP A 960 1.05 -30.52 22.98
N ARG A 961 1.59 -29.50 22.33
CA ARG A 961 1.02 -28.15 22.27
C ARG A 961 -0.25 -28.10 21.39
N PRO A 962 -1.37 -27.54 21.88
CA PRO A 962 -2.57 -27.35 21.07
C PRO A 962 -2.37 -26.35 19.93
N THR A 963 -3.25 -26.37 18.93
CA THR A 963 -3.29 -25.34 17.88
C THR A 963 -3.57 -23.98 18.51
N CYS A 964 -4.58 -23.88 19.39
CA CYS A 964 -5.01 -22.60 19.93
C CYS A 964 -5.83 -22.75 21.23
N HIS A 965 -5.97 -21.66 21.99
CA HIS A 965 -7.01 -21.53 23.02
C HIS A 965 -8.37 -21.29 22.36
N HIS A 966 -9.48 -21.71 22.98
CA HIS A 966 -10.82 -21.58 22.39
C HIS A 966 -11.15 -20.14 21.97
N ASP A 967 -10.62 -19.13 22.67
CA ASP A 967 -10.82 -17.71 22.37
C ASP A 967 -10.39 -17.33 20.95
N SER A 968 -9.40 -18.05 20.44
CA SER A 968 -8.81 -17.84 19.12
C SER A 968 -9.24 -18.88 18.09
N ALA A 969 -10.06 -19.87 18.45
CA ALA A 969 -10.37 -20.99 17.56
C ALA A 969 -11.11 -20.55 16.28
N ASN A 970 -11.96 -19.54 16.36
CA ASN A 970 -12.62 -18.95 15.19
C ASN A 970 -11.65 -18.36 14.16
N ASN A 971 -10.44 -17.96 14.57
CA ASN A 971 -9.42 -17.44 13.64
C ASN A 971 -8.82 -18.53 12.75
N TYR A 972 -8.94 -19.80 13.16
CA TYR A 972 -8.36 -20.94 12.46
C TYR A 972 -9.41 -21.78 11.74
N LEU A 973 -10.68 -21.67 12.13
CA LEU A 973 -11.77 -22.52 11.66
C LEU A 973 -11.88 -22.54 10.13
N ASP A 974 -12.03 -21.39 9.48
CA ASP A 974 -12.20 -21.33 8.02
C ASP A 974 -10.99 -21.90 7.28
N SER A 975 -9.77 -21.62 7.77
CA SER A 975 -8.54 -22.16 7.20
C SER A 975 -8.43 -23.67 7.36
N PHE A 976 -8.95 -24.22 8.47
CA PHE A 976 -8.99 -25.65 8.73
C PHE A 976 -10.03 -26.35 7.86
N LEU A 977 -11.23 -25.79 7.76
CA LEU A 977 -12.31 -26.31 6.91
C LEU A 977 -11.89 -26.31 5.44
N ALA A 978 -11.14 -25.30 4.99
CA ALA A 978 -10.62 -25.20 3.63
C ALA A 978 -9.47 -26.17 3.29
N LEU A 979 -8.90 -26.89 4.27
CA LEU A 979 -7.86 -27.89 4.00
C LEU A 979 -8.42 -29.04 3.13
N PRO A 980 -7.69 -29.47 2.10
CA PRO A 980 -8.16 -30.52 1.20
C PRO A 980 -8.24 -31.88 1.91
N ASN A 981 -9.26 -32.66 1.54
CA ASN A 981 -9.44 -34.01 2.05
C ASN A 981 -8.58 -35.03 1.27
N GLU A 982 -7.26 -34.99 1.47
CA GLU A 982 -6.28 -35.80 0.73
C GLU A 982 -5.43 -36.68 1.64
N GLY A 983 -5.15 -37.90 1.20
CA GLY A 983 -4.26 -38.82 1.90
C GLY A 983 -2.81 -38.35 1.84
N VAL A 984 -2.05 -38.58 2.92
CA VAL A 984 -0.64 -38.17 3.04
C VAL A 984 0.30 -39.37 3.04
N GLU A 985 1.56 -39.19 2.64
CA GLU A 985 2.54 -40.28 2.66
C GLU A 985 3.13 -40.50 4.07
N ASN A 986 3.37 -39.42 4.81
CA ASN A 986 3.93 -39.47 6.15
C ASN A 986 2.87 -39.15 7.19
N VAL A 987 2.96 -39.82 8.34
CA VAL A 987 2.02 -39.63 9.44
C VAL A 987 2.03 -38.18 9.93
N GLU A 988 3.21 -37.56 9.97
CA GLU A 988 3.44 -36.19 10.46
C GLU A 988 2.72 -35.12 9.62
N ASP A 989 2.35 -35.44 8.38
CA ASP A 989 1.68 -34.51 7.47
C ASP A 989 0.17 -34.41 7.72
N LEU A 990 -0.42 -35.36 8.45
CA LEU A 990 -1.83 -35.34 8.85
C LEU A 990 -2.16 -34.07 9.64
N LYS A 991 -3.39 -33.56 9.46
CA LYS A 991 -3.80 -32.28 10.05
C LYS A 991 -4.70 -32.49 11.26
N LEU A 992 -4.42 -31.75 12.33
CA LEU A 992 -5.15 -31.81 13.59
C LEU A 992 -5.48 -30.40 14.07
N PHE A 993 -6.77 -30.11 14.26
CA PHE A 993 -7.21 -28.93 14.97
C PHE A 993 -7.37 -29.23 16.45
N TYR A 994 -6.42 -28.77 17.26
CA TYR A 994 -6.39 -29.04 18.70
C TYR A 994 -6.74 -27.78 19.49
N ILE A 995 -7.93 -27.76 20.10
CA ILE A 995 -8.48 -26.61 20.84
C ILE A 995 -8.46 -26.91 22.34
N TRP A 996 -8.04 -25.95 23.17
CA TRP A 996 -8.07 -26.08 24.63
C TRP A 996 -8.68 -24.87 25.34
N GLY A 997 -9.11 -25.04 26.60
CA GLY A 997 -9.50 -23.95 27.50
C GLY A 997 -10.27 -24.42 28.73
N HIS A 998 -11.02 -23.52 29.38
CA HIS A 998 -11.84 -23.85 30.55
C HIS A 998 -13.31 -23.52 30.30
N THR A 999 -14.22 -24.43 30.62
CA THR A 999 -15.65 -24.23 30.35
C THR A 999 -16.27 -23.11 31.18
N TYR A 1000 -15.69 -22.77 32.35
CA TYR A 1000 -16.17 -21.62 33.14
C TYR A 1000 -15.94 -20.28 32.43
N GLU A 1001 -15.00 -20.19 31.49
CA GLU A 1001 -14.68 -18.96 30.76
C GLU A 1001 -15.84 -18.51 29.87
N PHE A 1002 -16.72 -19.44 29.49
CA PHE A 1002 -17.94 -19.16 28.75
C PHE A 1002 -19.00 -18.39 29.57
N ASP A 1003 -18.94 -18.48 30.91
CA ASP A 1003 -19.88 -17.83 31.84
C ASP A 1003 -19.44 -16.44 32.33
N GLU A 1004 -18.20 -16.02 32.06
CA GLU A 1004 -17.66 -14.75 32.54
C GLU A 1004 -18.46 -13.54 32.00
N SER A 1005 -19.36 -13.02 32.84
CA SER A 1005 -20.42 -12.06 32.51
C SER A 1005 -20.20 -10.66 33.11
N ARG A 1006 -18.95 -10.22 33.31
CA ARG A 1006 -18.69 -9.01 34.11
C ARG A 1006 -17.90 -7.85 33.52
N GLU A 1007 -17.45 -7.88 32.28
CA GLU A 1007 -16.79 -6.71 31.67
C GLU A 1007 -17.13 -6.54 30.18
N PRO A 1008 -17.21 -5.29 29.67
CA PRO A 1008 -17.88 -4.96 28.42
C PRO A 1008 -17.16 -5.50 27.18
N GLU A 1009 -17.91 -6.20 26.32
CA GLU A 1009 -17.87 -6.35 24.83
C GLU A 1009 -16.52 -6.42 24.07
N ASN A 1010 -15.36 -6.48 24.72
CA ASN A 1010 -14.05 -6.26 24.10
C ASN A 1010 -12.93 -7.19 24.59
N THR A 1011 -13.25 -8.30 25.26
CA THR A 1011 -12.22 -9.20 25.80
C THR A 1011 -11.66 -10.21 24.79
N GLY A 1012 -12.22 -10.29 23.57
CA GLY A 1012 -11.83 -11.31 22.59
C GLY A 1012 -12.07 -12.75 23.07
N LYS A 1013 -12.86 -12.93 24.16
CA LYS A 1013 -13.16 -14.23 24.76
C LYS A 1013 -14.32 -14.90 24.06
N LEU A 1014 -14.18 -16.19 23.76
CA LEU A 1014 -15.25 -16.99 23.18
C LEU A 1014 -16.33 -17.24 24.25
N ARG A 1015 -17.59 -17.05 23.86
CA ARG A 1015 -18.76 -17.24 24.74
C ARG A 1015 -19.55 -18.46 24.28
N TRP A 1016 -20.62 -18.77 25.02
CA TRP A 1016 -21.48 -19.91 24.74
C TRP A 1016 -21.99 -19.96 23.30
N ASP A 1017 -22.47 -18.83 22.77
CA ASP A 1017 -22.92 -18.72 21.37
C ASP A 1017 -21.77 -19.00 20.37
N GLY A 1018 -20.59 -18.45 20.64
CA GLY A 1018 -19.41 -18.66 19.80
C GLY A 1018 -18.91 -20.11 19.79
N ILE A 1019 -18.89 -20.79 20.94
CA ILE A 1019 -18.49 -22.20 21.01
C ILE A 1019 -19.58 -23.12 20.42
N GLU A 1020 -20.87 -22.79 20.59
CA GLU A 1020 -21.98 -23.49 19.94
C GLU A 1020 -21.86 -23.42 18.41
N GLU A 1021 -21.61 -22.24 17.84
CA GLU A 1021 -21.41 -22.06 16.40
C GLU A 1021 -20.16 -22.81 15.89
N LEU A 1022 -19.05 -22.75 16.63
CA LEU A 1022 -17.82 -23.47 16.29
C LEU A 1022 -18.04 -24.99 16.25
N CYS A 1023 -18.70 -25.53 17.28
CA CYS A 1023 -19.03 -26.96 17.35
C CYS A 1023 -19.99 -27.37 16.23
N GLN A 1024 -20.98 -26.52 15.90
CA GLN A 1024 -21.89 -26.79 14.79
C GLN A 1024 -21.16 -26.90 13.46
N LYS A 1025 -20.31 -25.93 13.11
CA LYS A 1025 -19.56 -25.95 11.85
C LYS A 1025 -18.62 -27.15 11.73
N LEU A 1026 -17.98 -27.53 12.83
CA LEU A 1026 -17.12 -28.72 12.86
C LEU A 1026 -17.91 -30.03 12.78
N GLY A 1027 -19.10 -30.09 13.38
CA GLY A 1027 -19.98 -31.27 13.33
C GLY A 1027 -20.72 -31.45 12.00
N GLU A 1028 -20.95 -30.36 11.26
CA GLU A 1028 -21.58 -30.39 9.92
C GLU A 1028 -20.62 -30.83 8.82
N ALA A 1029 -19.30 -30.75 9.04
CA ALA A 1029 -18.29 -31.15 8.07
C ALA A 1029 -18.19 -32.69 7.97
N ASP A 1030 -18.26 -33.21 6.74
CA ASP A 1030 -18.21 -34.65 6.46
C ASP A 1030 -16.78 -35.19 6.28
N ASP A 1031 -15.79 -34.30 6.27
CA ASP A 1031 -14.38 -34.59 6.04
C ASP A 1031 -13.48 -34.37 7.28
N ILE A 1032 -14.06 -34.45 8.49
CA ILE A 1032 -13.34 -34.27 9.76
C ILE A 1032 -13.58 -35.46 10.67
N TRP A 1033 -12.50 -36.04 11.21
CA TRP A 1033 -12.61 -37.01 12.30
C TRP A 1033 -12.58 -36.31 13.66
N SER A 1034 -13.68 -36.37 14.42
CA SER A 1034 -13.67 -35.94 15.82
C SER A 1034 -13.24 -37.08 16.75
N ALA A 1035 -12.26 -36.80 17.61
CA ALA A 1035 -11.63 -37.78 18.47
C ALA A 1035 -11.24 -37.17 19.81
N THR A 1036 -11.06 -38.01 20.84
CA THR A 1036 -10.36 -37.59 22.07
C THR A 1036 -8.84 -37.55 21.84
N ASN A 1037 -8.11 -36.90 22.74
CA ASN A 1037 -6.65 -36.85 22.68
C ASN A 1037 -5.99 -38.24 22.67
N LEU A 1038 -6.47 -39.17 23.50
CA LEU A 1038 -5.96 -40.55 23.50
C LEU A 1038 -6.32 -41.32 22.22
N GLU A 1039 -7.49 -41.08 21.62
CA GLU A 1039 -7.85 -41.67 20.33
C GLU A 1039 -6.91 -41.19 19.22
N ILE A 1040 -6.59 -39.89 19.18
CA ILE A 1040 -5.59 -39.32 18.26
C ILE A 1040 -4.22 -39.97 18.49
N TYR A 1041 -3.74 -40.02 19.74
CA TYR A 1041 -2.46 -40.65 20.08
C TYR A 1041 -2.39 -42.10 19.59
N ASN A 1042 -3.36 -42.93 19.97
CA ASN A 1042 -3.38 -44.35 19.63
C ASN A 1042 -3.45 -44.58 18.12
N TYR A 1043 -4.23 -43.78 17.40
CA TYR A 1043 -4.36 -43.91 15.95
C TYR A 1043 -3.07 -43.51 15.23
N VAL A 1044 -2.47 -42.39 15.60
CA VAL A 1044 -1.22 -41.89 15.01
C VAL A 1044 -0.06 -42.86 15.29
N GLU A 1045 0.05 -43.37 16.52
CA GLU A 1045 1.09 -44.37 16.87
C GLU A 1045 0.83 -45.73 16.19
N ALA A 1046 -0.42 -46.07 15.90
CA ALA A 1046 -0.75 -47.27 15.13
C ALA A 1046 -0.37 -47.13 13.65
N LEU A 1047 -0.64 -45.97 13.03
CA LEU A 1047 -0.23 -45.69 11.65
C LEU A 1047 1.29 -45.78 11.46
N LYS A 1048 2.08 -45.30 12.44
CA LYS A 1048 3.56 -45.40 12.40
C LYS A 1048 4.08 -46.84 12.37
N GLN A 1049 3.26 -47.82 12.76
CA GLN A 1049 3.62 -49.24 12.78
C GLN A 1049 3.11 -50.02 11.57
N LEU A 1050 2.40 -49.38 10.63
CA LEU A 1050 1.90 -50.01 9.42
C LEU A 1050 3.04 -50.58 8.57
N GLN A 1051 2.89 -51.82 8.12
CA GLN A 1051 3.92 -52.51 7.32
C GLN A 1051 3.44 -52.70 5.89
N VAL A 1052 4.17 -52.14 4.93
CA VAL A 1052 3.87 -52.26 3.49
C VAL A 1052 4.91 -53.15 2.83
N ASP A 1053 4.46 -54.29 2.30
CA ASP A 1053 5.28 -55.20 1.51
C ASP A 1053 4.86 -55.16 0.04
N LYS A 1054 5.67 -54.48 -0.78
CA LYS A 1054 5.44 -54.34 -2.23
C LYS A 1054 5.81 -55.59 -3.02
N GLU A 1055 6.54 -56.56 -2.45
CA GLU A 1055 6.84 -57.83 -3.13
C GLU A 1055 5.66 -58.80 -3.04
N THR A 1056 5.00 -58.83 -1.88
CA THR A 1056 3.82 -59.67 -1.65
C THR A 1056 2.49 -58.96 -1.92
N ASN A 1057 2.52 -57.64 -2.16
CA ASN A 1057 1.35 -56.77 -2.32
C ASN A 1057 0.40 -56.80 -1.12
N LEU A 1058 0.98 -56.81 0.08
CA LEU A 1058 0.24 -56.85 1.34
C LEU A 1058 0.60 -55.64 2.20
N VAL A 1059 -0.41 -55.09 2.85
CA VAL A 1059 -0.31 -54.12 3.92
C VAL A 1059 -0.78 -54.77 5.21
N THR A 1060 0.09 -54.86 6.20
CA THR A 1060 -0.18 -55.50 7.49
C THR A 1060 -0.32 -54.45 8.57
N ASN A 1061 -1.39 -54.55 9.35
CA ASN A 1061 -1.60 -53.77 10.56
C ASN A 1061 -1.32 -54.65 11.78
N PRO A 1062 -0.18 -54.46 12.48
CA PRO A 1062 0.18 -55.27 13.64
C PRO A 1062 -0.50 -54.80 14.95
N THR A 1063 -1.38 -53.80 14.88
CA THR A 1063 -1.91 -53.08 16.06
C THR A 1063 -3.36 -53.45 16.35
N ASP A 1064 -3.84 -53.04 17.53
CA ASP A 1064 -5.22 -53.22 17.98
C ASP A 1064 -6.22 -52.21 17.38
N VAL A 1065 -5.75 -51.24 16.59
CA VAL A 1065 -6.56 -50.16 16.02
C VAL A 1065 -6.75 -50.40 14.53
N ALA A 1066 -7.99 -50.37 14.02
CA ALA A 1066 -8.22 -50.44 12.58
C ALA A 1066 -7.69 -49.17 11.88
N LEU A 1067 -6.95 -49.36 10.78
CA LEU A 1067 -6.28 -48.26 10.07
C LEU A 1067 -6.95 -47.99 8.74
N TYR A 1068 -7.08 -46.71 8.39
CA TYR A 1068 -7.68 -46.24 7.15
C TYR A 1068 -6.58 -45.71 6.24
N ILE A 1069 -6.46 -46.32 5.07
CA ILE A 1069 -5.44 -45.98 4.08
C ILE A 1069 -6.06 -45.95 2.68
N GLN A 1070 -5.28 -45.50 1.71
CA GLN A 1070 -5.56 -45.70 0.30
C GLN A 1070 -4.44 -46.51 -0.33
N ILE A 1071 -4.77 -47.63 -0.95
CA ILE A 1071 -3.84 -48.43 -1.75
C ILE A 1071 -4.12 -48.11 -3.21
N ASN A 1072 -3.13 -47.57 -3.93
CA ASN A 1072 -3.31 -47.19 -5.34
C ASN A 1072 -4.52 -46.23 -5.54
N GLY A 1073 -4.73 -45.31 -4.59
CA GLY A 1073 -5.88 -44.41 -4.57
C GLY A 1073 -7.21 -45.06 -4.16
N ILE A 1074 -7.26 -46.34 -3.80
CA ILE A 1074 -8.51 -47.00 -3.39
C ILE A 1074 -8.59 -47.05 -1.86
N ASN A 1075 -9.65 -46.45 -1.31
CA ASN A 1075 -9.97 -46.47 0.12
C ASN A 1075 -10.00 -47.92 0.64
N THR A 1076 -9.09 -48.23 1.55
CA THR A 1076 -8.89 -49.56 2.14
C THR A 1076 -8.78 -49.43 3.64
N MET A 1077 -9.66 -50.13 4.38
CA MET A 1077 -9.53 -50.28 5.83
C MET A 1077 -8.76 -51.58 6.12
N VAL A 1078 -7.70 -51.47 6.91
CA VAL A 1078 -6.90 -52.60 7.39
C VAL A 1078 -7.33 -52.91 8.83
N PRO A 1079 -8.03 -54.03 9.07
CA PRO A 1079 -8.50 -54.37 10.43
C PRO A 1079 -7.35 -54.48 11.43
N ALA A 1080 -7.65 -54.37 12.72
CA ALA A 1080 -6.72 -54.68 13.79
C ALA A 1080 -6.16 -56.11 13.63
N HIS A 1081 -4.85 -56.29 13.76
CA HIS A 1081 -4.12 -57.54 13.46
C HIS A 1081 -4.41 -58.10 12.06
N GLY A 1082 -4.85 -57.24 11.15
CA GLY A 1082 -5.34 -57.58 9.84
C GLY A 1082 -4.30 -57.39 8.75
N VAL A 1083 -4.61 -57.95 7.59
CA VAL A 1083 -3.86 -57.75 6.36
C VAL A 1083 -4.85 -57.32 5.29
N ALA A 1084 -4.49 -56.29 4.53
CA ALA A 1084 -5.14 -55.90 3.29
C ALA A 1084 -4.15 -56.06 2.14
N GLY A 1085 -4.65 -56.20 0.92
CA GLY A 1085 -3.83 -56.30 -0.28
C GLY A 1085 -4.69 -55.96 -1.49
N LEU A 1086 -4.06 -55.98 -2.67
CA LEU A 1086 -4.78 -55.87 -3.94
C LEU A 1086 -5.62 -57.12 -4.23
#